data_AF-A0A928BC49-F1
#
_entry.id   AF-A0A928BC49-F1
#
_cell.length_a   1.000
_cell.length_b   1.000
_cell.length_c   1.000
_cell.angle_alpha   90.00
_cell.angle_beta   90.00
_cell.angle_gamma   90.00
#
_symmetry.space_group_name_H-M   'P 1'
#
loop_
_entity.id
_entity.type
_entity.pdbx_description
1 polymer ?
#
loop_
_entity_poly.entity_id
_entity_poly.type
_entity_poly.pdbx_seq_one_letter_code
_entity_poly.pdbx_strand_id
1 'polypeptide(L)'
;MAILKKEKKYKWEFVNIGGASRVKINRGEDIAHLGELDPKMWTVLSCPISGLEIDEKSLKYMDCDADGKLRVNDVVAVSKWITSLLRDKDLILKGNDSIDLSQINTEDENGLKLHNSAIQILKNLGKEGSVISLADTADITAIFEKTRFNGDGIITEASTDEQAEKAAIAAAVATVGGVQDRSGAAGVGAEQIEAFYKNLSDYTAWCNAEVKAPFGDKTDALIEAYNSLDAKVKDYFMRSELAAFSPDSTSTLDVQTARIEAISAENLASKREEIAAYPLARITGKSEIDLSCSINPAWAAQFELVRSVAIDADKKSITLDEWNAIGAKFTDYVAWKGAKAGAAVESLGLDAIKDFIAQDKKAALLELVAKDAALKEEAENIEMVDRFLHIYKDFYRLLKNFVTLVDFYDKDKSTVPIFQSGTLLIDQRACRFCMKVADMGKHNASAATSGMYLLYCDCTTKSVPGTLKIVAAVTVGDVGEFIVGKNGVYYDNAGVEWDAVITKIVDNPISVAQAFWSPYRRMATAVENLINKSAADKDAKMMAKATTSINSAPAAAAAPAGPDGKPVPAPPFDIAKFAGIFAAIGMAVGMIGTALASIFKGLFDLTWWQLVLVFVGIMLLISGPAMIMAWMKLKRRNIAPLLNANGWAVNAASKISIPFGETLTELPKYPKMKLKDPYAKKGMPAWKKWFIAGVVLGMAFGALWLTNTLAFINLKSPLPCYNKPVVEEVVEVPAESVAADSTLQALPVADTLVIK
;
A
#
# COMPACT_ATOMS: atom_id res chain seq x y z
N MET A 1 10.84 12.26 -28.92
CA MET A 1 11.91 11.91 -29.89
C MET A 1 12.97 12.99 -30.11
N ALA A 2 12.81 14.23 -29.60
CA ALA A 2 13.78 15.32 -29.83
C ALA A 2 15.16 15.18 -29.13
N ILE A 3 15.31 14.25 -28.18
CA ILE A 3 16.54 14.10 -27.37
C ILE A 3 17.63 13.28 -28.10
N LEU A 4 17.27 12.46 -29.10
CA LEU A 4 18.18 11.49 -29.72
C LEU A 4 19.05 12.05 -30.87
N LYS A 5 18.97 13.35 -31.18
CA LYS A 5 19.54 13.93 -32.41
C LYS A 5 20.45 15.17 -32.21
N LYS A 6 21.04 15.38 -31.03
CA LYS A 6 22.05 16.45 -30.84
C LYS A 6 23.48 15.91 -30.92
N GLU A 7 24.34 16.60 -31.67
CA GLU A 7 25.78 16.39 -31.64
C GLU A 7 26.31 16.64 -30.22
N LYS A 8 26.84 15.59 -29.57
CA LYS A 8 27.33 15.64 -28.18
C LYS A 8 28.68 16.35 -28.15
N LYS A 9 28.68 17.66 -27.86
CA LYS A 9 29.91 18.48 -27.79
C LYS A 9 30.48 18.57 -26.37
N TYR A 10 29.64 18.46 -25.34
CA TYR A 10 30.10 18.54 -23.94
C TYR A 10 30.86 17.27 -23.49
N LYS A 11 32.00 17.47 -22.82
CA LYS A 11 32.87 16.39 -22.30
C LYS A 11 32.45 16.00 -20.89
N TRP A 12 31.63 14.96 -20.77
CA TRP A 12 31.16 14.44 -19.49
C TRP A 12 32.22 13.62 -18.74
N GLU A 13 32.36 13.87 -17.44
CA GLU A 13 33.09 12.99 -16.53
C GLU A 13 32.17 11.92 -15.94
N PHE A 14 32.70 10.71 -15.73
CA PHE A 14 31.97 9.58 -15.15
C PHE A 14 32.70 8.99 -13.96
N VAL A 15 31.93 8.50 -12.99
CA VAL A 15 32.41 7.77 -11.81
C VAL A 15 31.70 6.44 -11.67
N ASN A 16 32.39 5.42 -11.16
CA ASN A 16 31.81 4.11 -10.92
C ASN A 16 31.31 4.01 -9.47
N ILE A 17 30.00 3.97 -9.28
CA ILE A 17 29.38 3.91 -7.96
C ILE A 17 28.09 3.09 -8.00
N GLY A 18 27.84 2.28 -6.96
CA GLY A 18 26.64 1.43 -6.90
C GLY A 18 26.58 0.32 -7.95
N GLY A 19 27.71 -0.03 -8.57
CA GLY A 19 27.79 -1.06 -9.61
C GLY A 19 27.36 -0.61 -11.01
N ALA A 20 27.35 0.71 -11.28
CA ALA A 20 27.14 1.31 -12.59
C ALA A 20 28.06 2.53 -12.78
N SER A 21 28.34 2.88 -14.04
CA SER A 21 29.02 4.14 -14.40
C SER A 21 27.99 5.26 -14.42
N ARG A 22 28.26 6.35 -13.69
CA ARG A 22 27.33 7.47 -13.49
C ARG A 22 28.01 8.77 -13.86
N VAL A 23 27.26 9.68 -14.44
CA VAL A 23 27.76 11.03 -14.74
C VAL A 23 28.13 11.74 -13.43
N LYS A 24 29.19 12.55 -13.49
CA LYS A 24 29.59 13.44 -12.40
C LYS A 24 29.06 14.84 -12.71
N ILE A 25 28.36 15.43 -11.75
CA ILE A 25 27.86 16.81 -11.80
C ILE A 25 28.55 17.54 -10.66
N ASN A 26 29.54 18.37 -10.99
CA ASN A 26 30.32 19.12 -10.00
C ASN A 26 30.59 20.57 -10.42
N ARG A 27 30.02 21.01 -11.55
CA ARG A 27 30.05 22.39 -12.04
C ARG A 27 28.67 22.79 -12.55
N GLY A 28 28.38 24.08 -12.50
CA GLY A 28 27.18 24.68 -13.09
C GLY A 28 27.11 24.48 -14.60
N GLU A 29 28.24 24.36 -15.29
CA GLU A 29 28.26 23.99 -16.71
C GLU A 29 27.75 22.57 -16.97
N ASP A 30 28.00 21.61 -16.06
CA ASP A 30 27.42 20.27 -16.16
C ASP A 30 25.88 20.36 -16.13
N ILE A 31 25.34 21.25 -15.30
CA ILE A 31 23.89 21.46 -15.17
C ILE A 31 23.32 22.09 -16.45
N ALA A 32 23.99 23.10 -17.01
CA ALA A 32 23.57 23.77 -18.24
C ALA A 32 23.52 22.80 -19.44
N HIS A 33 24.47 21.87 -19.51
CA HIS A 33 24.57 20.90 -20.60
C HIS A 33 23.76 19.61 -20.37
N LEU A 34 23.01 19.46 -19.27
CA LEU A 34 22.21 18.25 -18.98
C LEU A 34 21.33 17.77 -20.14
N GLY A 35 20.81 18.69 -20.96
CA GLY A 35 20.01 18.36 -22.15
C GLY A 35 20.77 17.66 -23.29
N GLU A 36 22.11 17.61 -23.25
CA GLU A 36 22.96 16.84 -24.17
C GLU A 36 23.29 15.44 -23.63
N LEU A 37 23.06 15.19 -22.34
CA LEU A 37 23.33 13.89 -21.74
C LEU A 37 22.31 12.87 -22.25
N ASP A 38 22.80 11.71 -22.70
CA ASP A 38 21.95 10.63 -23.15
C ASP A 38 21.03 10.17 -22.01
N PRO A 39 19.69 10.16 -22.17
CA PRO A 39 18.78 9.69 -21.12
C PRO A 39 19.12 8.30 -20.59
N LYS A 40 19.74 7.43 -21.40
CA LYS A 40 20.19 6.09 -20.97
C LYS A 40 21.27 6.13 -19.88
N MET A 41 21.97 7.25 -19.75
CA MET A 41 23.02 7.47 -18.75
C MET A 41 22.47 8.04 -17.43
N TRP A 42 21.17 8.39 -17.38
CA TRP A 42 20.53 8.86 -16.16
C TRP A 42 20.20 7.67 -15.26
N THR A 43 20.40 7.84 -13.95
CA THR A 43 20.06 6.80 -12.99
C THR A 43 18.56 6.59 -12.88
N VAL A 44 17.82 7.69 -12.79
CA VAL A 44 16.36 7.73 -12.68
C VAL A 44 15.82 8.53 -13.86
N LEU A 45 14.74 8.04 -14.46
CA LEU A 45 14.05 8.69 -15.57
C LEU A 45 12.78 9.40 -15.12
N SER A 46 12.21 9.00 -13.98
CA SER A 46 11.07 9.66 -13.36
C SER A 46 10.98 9.42 -11.85
N CYS A 47 10.49 10.40 -11.10
CA CYS A 47 10.19 10.29 -9.66
C CYS A 47 8.88 11.03 -9.33
N PRO A 48 8.15 10.64 -8.27
CA PRO A 48 6.98 11.38 -7.80
C PRO A 48 7.38 12.74 -7.21
N ILE A 49 6.44 13.69 -7.18
CA ILE A 49 6.62 14.99 -6.52
C ILE A 49 6.31 14.99 -5.02
N SER A 50 5.74 13.89 -4.50
CA SER A 50 5.29 13.78 -3.11
C SER A 50 5.97 12.62 -2.37
N GLY A 51 5.99 12.71 -1.04
CA GLY A 51 6.57 11.68 -0.17
C GLY A 51 8.10 11.62 -0.18
N LEU A 52 8.76 12.67 -0.68
CA LEU A 52 10.21 12.83 -0.70
C LEU A 52 10.67 13.82 0.37
N GLU A 53 11.91 13.67 0.81
CA GLU A 53 12.55 14.48 1.86
C GLU A 53 13.22 15.73 1.26
N ILE A 54 12.48 16.41 0.40
CA ILE A 54 12.81 17.67 -0.26
C ILE A 54 11.52 18.50 -0.30
N ASP A 55 11.63 19.81 -0.35
CA ASP A 55 10.45 20.67 -0.29
C ASP A 55 9.46 20.36 -1.44
N GLU A 56 8.20 20.10 -1.08
CA GLU A 56 7.19 19.65 -2.04
C GLU A 56 6.80 20.77 -3.01
N LYS A 57 6.87 22.03 -2.56
CA LYS A 57 6.63 23.21 -3.39
C LYS A 57 7.75 23.37 -4.44
N SER A 58 9.01 23.16 -4.05
CA SER A 58 10.13 23.08 -5.00
C SER A 58 9.90 22.01 -6.08
N LEU A 59 9.42 20.81 -5.72
CA LEU A 59 9.12 19.76 -6.71
C LEU A 59 7.95 20.11 -7.62
N LYS A 60 6.90 20.74 -7.10
CA LYS A 60 5.76 21.24 -7.91
C LYS A 60 6.23 22.28 -8.93
N TYR A 61 7.13 23.19 -8.55
CA TYR A 61 7.67 24.19 -9.48
C TYR A 61 8.57 23.62 -10.59
N MET A 62 9.15 22.44 -10.35
CA MET A 62 9.94 21.72 -11.33
C MET A 62 9.08 20.87 -12.27
N ASP A 63 7.86 20.50 -11.87
CA ASP A 63 6.89 19.74 -12.67
C ASP A 63 6.24 20.65 -13.72
N CYS A 64 6.76 20.61 -14.94
CA CYS A 64 6.36 21.53 -16.00
C CYS A 64 5.03 21.17 -16.66
N ASP A 65 4.58 19.92 -16.57
CA ASP A 65 3.31 19.44 -17.14
C ASP A 65 2.23 19.16 -16.08
N ALA A 66 2.56 19.37 -14.80
CA ALA A 66 1.68 19.24 -13.63
C ALA A 66 1.03 17.85 -13.50
N ASP A 67 1.73 16.81 -13.94
CA ASP A 67 1.23 15.43 -13.91
C ASP A 67 1.54 14.68 -12.60
N GLY A 68 2.23 15.34 -11.67
CA GLY A 68 2.62 14.80 -10.38
C GLY A 68 3.91 13.98 -10.40
N LYS A 69 4.67 14.02 -11.50
CA LYS A 69 5.94 13.30 -11.66
C LYS A 69 6.97 14.14 -12.40
N LEU A 70 8.16 14.23 -11.81
CA LEU A 70 9.31 14.76 -12.52
C LEU A 70 9.86 13.72 -13.48
N ARG A 71 10.04 14.09 -14.75
CA ARG A 71 10.73 13.29 -15.77
C ARG A 71 11.99 14.00 -16.24
N VAL A 72 12.77 13.30 -17.07
CA VAL A 72 14.00 13.84 -17.67
C VAL A 72 13.76 15.18 -18.39
N ASN A 73 12.63 15.32 -19.09
CA ASN A 73 12.33 16.57 -19.82
C ASN A 73 12.13 17.76 -18.88
N ASP A 74 11.45 17.54 -17.75
CA ASP A 74 11.20 18.58 -16.74
C ASP A 74 12.52 19.01 -16.11
N VAL A 75 13.35 18.05 -15.71
CA VAL A 75 14.68 18.33 -15.15
C VAL A 75 15.57 19.09 -16.15
N VAL A 76 15.53 18.73 -17.44
CA VAL A 76 16.29 19.44 -18.49
C VAL A 76 15.70 20.84 -18.79
N ALA A 77 14.39 21.02 -18.71
CA ALA A 77 13.75 22.32 -18.87
C ALA A 77 14.14 23.25 -17.72
N VAL A 78 14.04 22.77 -16.49
CA VAL A 78 14.47 23.46 -15.28
C VAL A 78 15.96 23.79 -15.34
N SER A 79 16.81 22.85 -15.77
CA SER A 79 18.26 23.08 -15.83
C SER A 79 18.62 24.21 -16.78
N LYS A 80 17.99 24.28 -17.96
CA LYS A 80 18.20 25.38 -18.93
C LYS A 80 17.68 26.70 -18.39
N TRP A 81 16.50 26.69 -17.77
CA TRP A 81 15.87 27.89 -17.24
C TRP A 81 16.70 28.49 -16.09
N ILE A 82 17.06 27.70 -15.07
CA ILE A 82 17.81 28.26 -13.93
C ILE A 82 19.23 28.70 -14.33
N THR A 83 19.88 27.98 -15.26
CA THR A 83 21.23 28.35 -15.70
C THR A 83 21.28 29.55 -16.64
N SER A 84 20.17 29.92 -17.30
CA SER A 84 20.10 31.16 -18.09
C SER A 84 19.91 32.40 -17.22
N LEU A 85 19.30 32.24 -16.04
CA LEU A 85 19.00 33.31 -15.09
C LEU A 85 20.20 33.72 -14.22
N LEU A 86 21.28 32.94 -14.20
CA LEU A 86 22.44 33.15 -13.33
C LEU A 86 23.68 33.55 -14.13
N ARG A 87 24.45 34.51 -13.59
CA ARG A 87 25.79 34.86 -14.11
C ARG A 87 26.80 33.78 -13.77
N ASP A 88 26.83 33.36 -12.50
CA ASP A 88 27.63 32.22 -12.03
C ASP A 88 26.73 31.00 -11.78
N LYS A 89 26.83 30.01 -12.66
CA LYS A 89 26.06 28.77 -12.60
C LYS A 89 26.52 27.88 -11.44
N ASP A 90 27.74 28.03 -10.94
CA ASP A 90 28.28 27.20 -9.84
C ASP A 90 27.55 27.48 -8.52
N LEU A 91 26.85 28.61 -8.42
CA LEU A 91 26.02 28.95 -7.26
C LEU A 91 24.91 27.93 -6.99
N ILE A 92 24.38 27.27 -8.02
CA ILE A 92 23.36 26.22 -7.89
C ILE A 92 23.86 25.07 -7.01
N LEU A 93 25.17 24.78 -7.03
CA LEU A 93 25.75 23.67 -6.27
C LEU A 93 25.80 23.93 -4.77
N LYS A 94 25.71 25.20 -4.35
CA LYS A 94 25.74 25.59 -2.94
C LYS A 94 24.41 25.27 -2.25
N GLY A 95 23.29 25.31 -2.99
CA GLY A 95 21.95 25.05 -2.44
C GLY A 95 21.54 26.05 -1.36
N ASN A 96 21.95 27.31 -1.50
CA ASN A 96 21.58 28.38 -0.56
C ASN A 96 20.10 28.74 -0.74
N ASP A 97 19.48 29.22 0.34
CA ASP A 97 18.11 29.74 0.34
C ASP A 97 18.02 31.22 -0.07
N SER A 98 19.16 31.83 -0.39
CA SER A 98 19.32 33.26 -0.65
C SER A 98 20.35 33.53 -1.74
N ILE A 99 20.14 34.62 -2.47
CA ILE A 99 21.02 35.06 -3.55
C ILE A 99 21.17 36.59 -3.55
N ASP A 100 22.34 37.05 -3.94
CA ASP A 100 22.56 38.47 -4.23
C ASP A 100 22.09 38.80 -5.67
N LEU A 101 21.33 39.88 -5.81
CA LEU A 101 20.76 40.33 -7.08
C LEU A 101 21.82 40.58 -8.17
N SER A 102 23.06 40.91 -7.79
CA SER A 102 24.19 41.05 -8.73
C SER A 102 24.53 39.76 -9.49
N GLN A 103 24.12 38.61 -8.96
CA GLN A 103 24.37 37.30 -9.58
C GLN A 103 23.29 36.91 -10.59
N ILE A 104 22.20 37.67 -10.68
CA ILE A 104 21.16 37.46 -11.68
C ILE A 104 21.65 37.98 -13.04
N ASN A 105 21.44 37.18 -14.08
CA ASN A 105 21.80 37.52 -15.45
C ASN A 105 20.77 38.48 -16.06
N THR A 106 21.09 39.77 -16.06
CA THR A 106 20.23 40.83 -16.62
C THR A 106 20.30 40.96 -18.14
N GLU A 107 21.13 40.16 -18.83
CA GLU A 107 21.21 40.15 -20.30
C GLU A 107 20.09 39.29 -20.92
N ASP A 108 19.55 38.33 -20.17
CA ASP A 108 18.39 37.54 -20.55
C ASP A 108 17.09 38.26 -20.17
N GLU A 109 16.06 38.19 -21.01
CA GLU A 109 14.78 38.88 -20.75
C GLU A 109 14.12 38.38 -19.46
N ASN A 110 14.15 37.07 -19.21
CA ASN A 110 13.59 36.50 -18.00
C ASN A 110 14.44 36.86 -16.78
N GLY A 111 15.76 36.93 -16.94
CA GLY A 111 16.65 37.34 -15.85
C GLY A 111 16.51 38.82 -15.49
N LEU A 112 16.27 39.70 -16.46
CA LEU A 112 15.94 41.11 -16.20
C LEU A 112 14.60 41.25 -15.47
N LYS A 113 13.57 40.51 -15.89
CA LYS A 113 12.27 40.48 -15.20
C LYS A 113 12.45 40.03 -13.75
N LEU A 114 13.08 38.87 -13.52
CA LEU A 114 13.37 38.33 -12.20
C LEU A 114 14.09 39.33 -11.29
N HIS A 115 15.12 40.00 -11.81
CA HIS A 115 15.88 41.00 -11.07
C HIS A 115 15.00 42.20 -10.64
N ASN A 116 14.19 42.74 -11.55
CA ASN A 116 13.30 43.86 -11.25
C ASN A 116 12.22 43.49 -10.24
N SER A 117 11.65 42.29 -10.38
CA SER A 117 10.64 41.75 -9.45
C SER A 117 11.23 41.54 -8.06
N ALA A 118 12.45 41.02 -7.96
CA ALA A 118 13.13 40.83 -6.69
C ALA A 118 13.42 42.16 -5.96
N ILE A 119 13.82 43.22 -6.70
CA ILE A 119 13.96 44.58 -6.14
C ILE A 119 12.62 45.08 -5.58
N GLN A 120 11.53 44.88 -6.35
CA GLN A 120 10.20 45.32 -5.94
C GLN A 120 9.72 44.59 -4.67
N ILE A 121 9.99 43.29 -4.55
CA ILE A 121 9.70 42.52 -3.33
C ILE A 121 10.45 43.09 -2.13
N LEU A 122 11.77 43.32 -2.25
CA LEU A 122 12.57 43.88 -1.16
C LEU A 122 12.06 45.27 -0.74
N LYS A 123 11.64 46.09 -1.70
CA LYS A 123 11.03 47.41 -1.44
C LYS A 123 9.69 47.30 -0.72
N ASN A 124 8.81 46.39 -1.14
CA ASN A 124 7.51 46.16 -0.50
C ASN A 124 7.66 45.68 0.95
N LEU A 125 8.68 44.85 1.21
CA LEU A 125 9.03 44.38 2.55
C LEU A 125 9.78 45.43 3.40
N GLY A 126 10.18 46.56 2.81
CA GLY A 126 10.93 47.61 3.49
C GLY A 126 12.37 47.20 3.86
N LYS A 127 12.96 46.22 3.17
CA LYS A 127 14.32 45.75 3.41
C LYS A 127 15.32 46.55 2.56
N GLU A 128 16.34 47.11 3.22
CA GLU A 128 17.48 47.73 2.55
C GLU A 128 18.55 46.66 2.27
N GLY A 129 18.81 46.36 1.00
CA GLY A 129 19.85 45.39 0.61
C GLY A 129 19.72 44.87 -0.82
N SER A 130 20.71 44.08 -1.24
CA SER A 130 20.77 43.40 -2.54
C SER A 130 20.58 41.88 -2.44
N VAL A 131 20.17 41.36 -1.29
CA VAL A 131 20.02 39.91 -1.08
C VAL A 131 18.54 39.60 -0.89
N ILE A 132 18.05 38.63 -1.67
CA ILE A 132 16.71 38.08 -1.56
C ILE A 132 16.79 36.62 -1.13
N SER A 133 15.88 36.20 -0.25
CA SER A 133 15.83 34.88 0.36
C SER A 133 14.45 34.25 0.22
N LEU A 134 14.36 32.93 0.40
CA LEU A 134 13.08 32.22 0.44
C LEU A 134 12.15 32.72 1.54
N ALA A 135 12.69 33.21 2.65
CA ALA A 135 11.88 33.80 3.72
C ALA A 135 11.19 35.10 3.25
N ASP A 136 11.75 35.80 2.26
CA ASP A 136 11.16 37.02 1.70
C ASP A 136 9.96 36.72 0.79
N THR A 137 9.92 35.53 0.18
CA THR A 137 8.81 35.10 -0.71
C THR A 137 7.82 34.15 -0.04
N ALA A 138 8.13 33.67 1.16
CA ALA A 138 7.28 32.73 1.89
C ALA A 138 5.95 33.33 2.34
N ASP A 139 5.94 34.62 2.70
CA ASP A 139 4.75 35.32 3.18
C ASP A 139 4.13 36.14 2.04
N ILE A 140 3.48 35.44 1.12
CA ILE A 140 2.69 36.02 0.03
C ILE A 140 1.66 37.00 0.61
N THR A 141 1.07 36.65 1.76
CA THR A 141 0.14 37.50 2.48
C THR A 141 0.81 38.80 2.92
N ALA A 142 2.00 38.81 3.54
CA ALA A 142 2.72 40.05 3.87
C ALA A 142 3.18 40.86 2.64
N ILE A 143 3.51 40.21 1.52
CA ILE A 143 3.84 40.89 0.25
C ILE A 143 2.62 41.66 -0.27
N PHE A 144 1.44 41.05 -0.20
CA PHE A 144 0.19 41.62 -0.72
C PHE A 144 -0.74 42.26 0.34
N GLU A 145 -0.46 42.16 1.64
CA GLU A 145 -1.29 42.68 2.75
C GLU A 145 -1.41 44.20 2.68
N LYS A 146 -0.38 44.85 2.12
CA LYS A 146 -0.33 46.29 1.88
C LYS A 146 -0.86 46.68 0.51
N THR A 147 -1.19 45.71 -0.35
CA THR A 147 -1.67 45.96 -1.72
C THR A 147 -3.16 45.62 -1.81
N ARG A 148 -3.95 46.57 -2.28
CA ARG A 148 -5.40 46.44 -2.43
C ARG A 148 -5.84 45.37 -3.45
N PHE A 149 -4.93 44.98 -4.34
CA PHE A 149 -5.14 44.08 -5.47
C PHE A 149 -3.91 43.18 -5.62
N ASN A 150 -4.12 41.90 -5.97
CA ASN A 150 -3.08 40.86 -6.02
C ASN A 150 -2.98 40.13 -7.38
N GLY A 151 -3.82 40.51 -8.36
CA GLY A 151 -3.67 40.07 -9.74
C GLY A 151 -4.26 38.70 -10.09
N ASP A 152 -5.11 38.11 -9.25
CA ASP A 152 -5.82 36.86 -9.56
C ASP A 152 -7.24 37.07 -10.14
N GLY A 153 -7.72 38.31 -10.20
CA GLY A 153 -9.06 38.65 -10.67
C GLY A 153 -10.17 38.32 -9.66
N ILE A 154 -9.81 38.09 -8.40
CA ILE A 154 -10.73 37.84 -7.30
C ILE A 154 -10.73 39.07 -6.39
N ILE A 155 -11.93 39.54 -6.03
CA ILE A 155 -12.08 40.66 -5.10
C ILE A 155 -12.63 40.16 -3.76
N THR A 156 -12.12 40.75 -2.68
CA THR A 156 -12.52 40.46 -1.31
C THR A 156 -13.06 41.72 -0.65
N GLU A 157 -13.55 41.63 0.58
CA GLU A 157 -13.98 42.81 1.34
C GLU A 157 -12.86 43.84 1.55
N ALA A 158 -11.59 43.45 1.43
CA ALA A 158 -10.44 44.35 1.52
C ALA A 158 -10.16 45.11 0.20
N SER A 159 -10.74 44.70 -0.93
CA SER A 159 -10.53 45.32 -2.24
C SER A 159 -11.24 46.68 -2.38
N THR A 160 -12.11 47.04 -1.43
CA THR A 160 -12.85 48.31 -1.43
C THR A 160 -13.03 48.90 -0.04
N ASP A 161 -13.22 50.22 0.02
CA ASP A 161 -13.57 50.96 1.24
C ASP A 161 -15.09 51.22 1.30
N GLU A 162 -15.83 50.99 0.22
CA GLU A 162 -17.27 51.25 0.15
C GLU A 162 -18.08 50.13 0.82
N GLN A 163 -18.88 50.48 1.82
CA GLN A 163 -19.64 49.51 2.61
C GLN A 163 -20.67 48.72 1.78
N ALA A 164 -21.27 49.35 0.76
CA ALA A 164 -22.22 48.71 -0.14
C ALA A 164 -21.57 47.62 -0.99
N GLU A 165 -20.34 47.86 -1.46
CA GLU A 165 -19.57 46.89 -2.24
C GLU A 165 -19.10 45.71 -1.36
N LYS A 166 -18.66 45.98 -0.12
CA LYS A 166 -18.34 44.91 0.86
C LYS A 166 -19.54 44.02 1.15
N ALA A 167 -20.71 44.63 1.38
CA ALA A 167 -21.94 43.88 1.65
C ALA A 167 -22.34 43.01 0.45
N ALA A 168 -22.19 43.51 -0.78
CA ALA A 168 -22.46 42.74 -2.00
C ALA A 168 -21.46 41.58 -2.19
N ILE A 169 -20.17 41.79 -1.91
CA ILE A 169 -19.14 40.72 -1.96
C ILE A 169 -19.48 39.63 -0.94
N ALA A 170 -19.74 39.99 0.32
CA ALA A 170 -20.08 39.04 1.38
C ALA A 170 -21.36 38.25 1.05
N ALA A 171 -22.40 38.92 0.53
CA ALA A 171 -23.63 38.27 0.11
C ALA A 171 -23.42 37.33 -1.07
N ALA A 172 -22.60 37.70 -2.05
CA ALA A 172 -22.27 36.85 -3.19
C ALA A 172 -21.47 35.61 -2.77
N VAL A 173 -20.48 35.75 -1.87
CA VAL A 173 -19.74 34.60 -1.29
C VAL A 173 -20.69 33.65 -0.57
N ALA A 174 -21.61 34.18 0.23
CA ALA A 174 -22.54 33.37 1.03
C ALA A 174 -23.60 32.63 0.20
N THR A 175 -23.96 33.14 -0.98
CA THR A 175 -25.08 32.60 -1.79
C THR A 175 -24.62 31.82 -3.02
N VAL A 176 -23.67 32.34 -3.78
CA VAL A 176 -23.17 31.75 -5.03
C VAL A 176 -21.93 30.89 -4.79
N GLY A 177 -21.25 31.10 -3.67
CA GLY A 177 -20.00 30.44 -3.30
C GLY A 177 -18.79 31.30 -3.64
N GLY A 178 -17.83 31.36 -2.71
CA GLY A 178 -16.58 32.09 -2.87
C GLY A 178 -15.48 31.27 -3.52
N VAL A 179 -14.55 31.97 -4.17
CA VAL A 179 -13.26 31.41 -4.62
C VAL A 179 -12.18 31.88 -3.66
N GLN A 180 -11.19 31.04 -3.41
CA GLN A 180 -10.07 31.41 -2.55
C GLN A 180 -9.14 32.37 -3.31
N ASP A 181 -9.03 33.58 -2.78
CA ASP A 181 -8.12 34.63 -3.22
C ASP A 181 -6.67 34.32 -2.84
N ARG A 182 -5.68 34.89 -3.54
CA ARG A 182 -4.25 34.71 -3.21
C ARG A 182 -3.86 35.19 -1.81
N SER A 183 -4.62 36.10 -1.20
CA SER A 183 -4.43 36.46 0.23
C SER A 183 -4.85 35.35 1.20
N GLY A 184 -5.57 34.32 0.71
CA GLY A 184 -6.16 33.24 1.49
C GLY A 184 -7.61 33.49 1.91
N ALA A 185 -8.15 34.70 1.69
CA ALA A 185 -9.55 35.03 1.98
C ALA A 185 -10.52 34.48 0.92
N ALA A 186 -11.80 34.33 1.29
CA ALA A 186 -12.84 34.01 0.31
C ALA A 186 -13.29 35.28 -0.41
N GLY A 187 -13.29 35.25 -1.74
CA GLY A 187 -13.70 36.37 -2.59
C GLY A 187 -14.59 35.94 -3.75
N VAL A 188 -14.85 36.88 -4.65
CA VAL A 188 -15.67 36.69 -5.85
C VAL A 188 -14.94 37.17 -7.10
N GLY A 189 -15.04 36.42 -8.19
CA GLY A 189 -14.60 36.85 -9.51
C GLY A 189 -15.78 37.31 -10.36
N ALA A 190 -15.49 37.61 -11.64
CA ALA A 190 -16.51 38.09 -12.58
C ALA A 190 -17.69 37.12 -12.73
N GLU A 191 -17.44 35.81 -12.81
CA GLU A 191 -18.49 34.79 -12.94
C GLU A 191 -19.44 34.76 -11.74
N GLN A 192 -18.90 34.82 -10.51
CA GLN A 192 -19.70 34.81 -9.29
C GLN A 192 -20.53 36.08 -9.16
N ILE A 193 -19.96 37.24 -9.53
CA ILE A 193 -20.69 38.52 -9.54
C ILE A 193 -21.83 38.46 -10.56
N GLU A 194 -21.57 37.99 -11.78
CA GLU A 194 -22.61 37.86 -12.81
C GLU A 194 -23.72 36.90 -12.38
N ALA A 195 -23.35 35.74 -11.83
CA ALA A 195 -24.31 34.76 -11.32
C ALA A 195 -25.12 35.31 -10.14
N PHE A 196 -24.50 36.06 -9.24
CA PHE A 196 -25.17 36.70 -8.10
C PHE A 196 -26.27 37.66 -8.57
N TYR A 197 -25.92 38.63 -9.42
CA TYR A 197 -26.89 39.60 -9.93
C TYR A 197 -27.94 38.97 -10.85
N LYS A 198 -27.58 37.92 -11.60
CA LYS A 198 -28.57 37.14 -12.37
C LYS A 198 -29.57 36.46 -11.44
N ASN A 199 -29.11 35.83 -10.36
CA ASN A 199 -29.99 35.18 -9.39
C ASN A 199 -30.88 36.19 -8.65
N LEU A 200 -30.38 37.38 -8.30
CA LEU A 200 -31.20 38.46 -7.72
C LEU A 200 -32.35 38.87 -8.67
N SER A 201 -32.02 39.10 -9.95
CA SER A 201 -33.01 39.46 -10.98
C SER A 201 -34.04 38.34 -11.20
N ASP A 202 -33.57 37.11 -11.36
CA ASP A 202 -34.42 35.94 -11.63
C ASP A 202 -35.39 35.68 -10.45
N TYR A 203 -34.90 35.78 -9.21
CA TYR A 203 -35.72 35.61 -8.01
C TYR A 203 -36.77 36.72 -7.88
N THR A 204 -36.38 37.97 -8.13
CA THR A 204 -37.30 39.11 -8.09
C THR A 204 -38.37 39.01 -9.18
N ALA A 205 -38.00 38.58 -10.38
CA ALA A 205 -38.95 38.34 -11.48
C ALA A 205 -39.95 37.23 -11.13
N TRP A 206 -39.47 36.14 -10.51
CA TRP A 206 -40.34 35.05 -10.04
C TRP A 206 -41.31 35.50 -8.95
N CYS A 207 -40.84 36.27 -7.96
CA CYS A 207 -41.71 36.84 -6.92
C CYS A 207 -42.71 37.85 -7.47
N ASN A 208 -42.36 38.63 -8.50
CA ASN A 208 -43.30 39.58 -9.12
C ASN A 208 -44.35 38.88 -10.00
N ALA A 209 -44.05 37.69 -10.51
CA ALA A 209 -44.98 36.86 -11.27
C ALA A 209 -45.90 36.01 -10.35
N GLU A 210 -46.06 36.41 -9.08
CA GLU A 210 -46.80 35.67 -8.06
C GLU A 210 -48.22 35.33 -8.51
N VAL A 211 -48.52 34.03 -8.48
CA VAL A 211 -49.87 33.51 -8.67
C VAL A 211 -50.50 33.30 -7.30
N LYS A 212 -51.66 33.92 -7.07
CA LYS A 212 -52.40 33.77 -5.81
C LYS A 212 -52.71 32.30 -5.55
N ALA A 213 -52.32 31.80 -4.37
CA ALA A 213 -52.60 30.44 -3.94
C ALA A 213 -54.13 30.17 -3.93
N PRO A 214 -54.65 29.22 -4.74
CA PRO A 214 -56.10 29.02 -4.92
C PRO A 214 -56.87 28.71 -3.64
N PHE A 215 -56.21 28.15 -2.62
CA PHE A 215 -56.79 27.78 -1.33
C PHE A 215 -55.99 28.36 -0.14
N GLY A 216 -55.29 29.47 -0.34
CA GLY A 216 -54.47 30.12 0.69
C GLY A 216 -53.35 29.22 1.22
N ASP A 217 -53.08 29.29 2.52
CA ASP A 217 -51.97 28.57 3.19
C ASP A 217 -52.04 27.04 3.06
N LYS A 218 -53.21 26.48 2.77
CA LYS A 218 -53.41 25.03 2.61
C LYS A 218 -53.16 24.53 1.19
N THR A 219 -52.90 25.42 0.24
CA THR A 219 -52.74 25.07 -1.19
C THR A 219 -51.68 23.99 -1.41
N ASP A 220 -50.52 24.09 -0.76
CA ASP A 220 -49.44 23.12 -0.92
C ASP A 220 -49.77 21.73 -0.40
N ALA A 221 -50.28 21.66 0.83
CA ALA A 221 -50.72 20.41 1.44
C ALA A 221 -51.87 19.77 0.64
N LEU A 222 -52.73 20.60 0.06
CA LEU A 222 -53.85 20.17 -0.77
C LEU A 222 -53.38 19.63 -2.13
N ILE A 223 -52.38 20.25 -2.78
CA ILE A 223 -51.78 19.75 -4.02
C ILE A 223 -51.14 18.37 -3.78
N GLU A 224 -50.41 18.22 -2.69
CA GLU A 224 -49.80 16.92 -2.33
C GLU A 224 -50.87 15.85 -2.10
N ALA A 225 -51.91 16.16 -1.31
CA ALA A 225 -53.01 15.24 -1.06
C ALA A 225 -53.77 14.89 -2.36
N TYR A 226 -54.08 15.88 -3.20
CA TYR A 226 -54.72 15.68 -4.50
C TYR A 226 -53.88 14.76 -5.40
N ASN A 227 -52.59 15.05 -5.58
CA ASN A 227 -51.69 14.26 -6.41
C ASN A 227 -51.56 12.81 -5.92
N SER A 228 -51.55 12.61 -4.60
CA SER A 228 -51.49 11.26 -4.01
C SER A 228 -52.78 10.44 -4.25
N LEU A 229 -53.92 11.12 -4.40
CA LEU A 229 -55.23 10.50 -4.59
C LEU A 229 -55.66 10.38 -6.05
N ASP A 230 -55.13 11.20 -6.96
CA ASP A 230 -55.64 11.36 -8.33
C ASP A 230 -55.73 10.02 -9.08
N ALA A 231 -54.67 9.20 -9.00
CA ALA A 231 -54.67 7.86 -9.60
C ALA A 231 -55.72 6.93 -8.97
N LYS A 232 -55.95 7.03 -7.65
CA LYS A 232 -56.93 6.20 -6.91
C LYS A 232 -58.36 6.61 -7.17
N VAL A 233 -58.63 7.91 -7.28
CA VAL A 233 -59.94 8.45 -7.65
C VAL A 233 -60.27 8.02 -9.08
N LYS A 234 -59.33 8.18 -10.03
CA LYS A 234 -59.52 7.74 -11.42
C LYS A 234 -59.71 6.23 -11.55
N ASP A 235 -58.96 5.42 -10.80
CA ASP A 235 -59.15 3.96 -10.73
C ASP A 235 -60.54 3.59 -10.19
N TYR A 236 -61.04 4.28 -9.15
CA TYR A 236 -62.41 4.07 -8.64
C TYR A 236 -63.47 4.33 -9.73
N PHE A 237 -63.37 5.44 -10.46
CA PHE A 237 -64.32 5.76 -11.52
C PHE A 237 -64.26 4.75 -12.66
N MET A 238 -63.07 4.34 -13.10
CA MET A 238 -62.88 3.30 -14.13
C MET A 238 -63.48 1.95 -13.69
N ARG A 239 -63.28 1.55 -12.43
CA ARG A 239 -63.91 0.33 -11.86
C ARG A 239 -65.43 0.45 -11.80
N SER A 240 -65.95 1.64 -11.48
CA SER A 240 -67.40 1.89 -11.41
C SER A 240 -68.05 1.89 -12.80
N GLU A 241 -67.38 2.43 -13.82
CA GLU A 241 -67.82 2.32 -15.22
C GLU A 241 -67.82 0.88 -15.71
N LEU A 242 -66.78 0.10 -15.41
CA LEU A 242 -66.71 -1.31 -15.77
C LEU A 242 -67.78 -2.15 -15.04
N ALA A 243 -68.06 -1.83 -13.78
CA ALA A 243 -69.15 -2.44 -13.02
C ALA A 243 -70.53 -2.10 -13.61
N ALA A 244 -70.73 -0.88 -14.13
CA ALA A 244 -71.96 -0.50 -14.83
C ALA A 244 -72.11 -1.22 -16.18
N PHE A 245 -71.01 -1.42 -16.92
CA PHE A 245 -70.99 -2.15 -18.19
C PHE A 245 -71.24 -3.65 -18.01
N SER A 246 -70.67 -4.26 -16.97
CA SER A 246 -70.81 -5.68 -16.65
C SER A 246 -71.13 -5.87 -15.16
N PRO A 247 -72.43 -5.79 -14.76
CA PRO A 247 -72.85 -5.86 -13.36
C PRO A 247 -72.34 -7.09 -12.60
N ASP A 248 -72.23 -8.24 -13.29
CA ASP A 248 -71.72 -9.50 -12.73
C ASP A 248 -70.24 -9.43 -12.29
N SER A 249 -69.49 -8.42 -12.76
CA SER A 249 -68.08 -8.22 -12.42
C SER A 249 -67.84 -7.34 -11.19
N THR A 250 -68.89 -6.71 -10.64
CA THR A 250 -68.80 -5.72 -9.54
C THR A 250 -68.06 -6.26 -8.32
N SER A 251 -68.36 -7.49 -7.89
CA SER A 251 -67.70 -8.12 -6.74
C SER A 251 -66.20 -8.38 -6.97
N THR A 252 -65.79 -8.59 -8.23
CA THR A 252 -64.39 -8.81 -8.60
C THR A 252 -63.61 -7.50 -8.67
N LEU A 253 -64.30 -6.40 -8.99
CA LEU A 253 -63.73 -5.05 -9.09
C LEU A 253 -63.63 -4.34 -7.72
N ASP A 254 -64.44 -4.73 -6.75
CA ASP A 254 -64.37 -4.27 -5.35
C ASP A 254 -63.31 -5.04 -4.53
N VAL A 255 -63.14 -4.68 -3.25
CA VAL A 255 -62.29 -5.41 -2.31
C VAL A 255 -62.85 -6.81 -2.08
N GLN A 256 -62.10 -7.80 -2.55
CA GLN A 256 -62.38 -9.21 -2.34
C GLN A 256 -62.05 -9.62 -0.90
N THR A 257 -62.95 -10.37 -0.27
CA THR A 257 -62.77 -10.89 1.11
C THR A 257 -61.47 -11.68 1.24
N ALA A 258 -61.12 -12.48 0.23
CA ALA A 258 -59.86 -13.25 0.20
C ALA A 258 -58.59 -12.39 0.34
N ARG A 259 -58.59 -11.15 -0.18
CA ARG A 259 -57.46 -10.22 -0.04
C ARG A 259 -57.33 -9.67 1.38
N ILE A 260 -58.45 -9.52 2.09
CA ILE A 260 -58.48 -9.11 3.50
C ILE A 260 -58.07 -10.29 4.39
N GLU A 261 -58.60 -11.49 4.12
CA GLU A 261 -58.25 -12.71 4.84
C GLU A 261 -56.74 -12.98 4.83
N ALA A 262 -56.10 -12.77 3.67
CA ALA A 262 -54.65 -12.94 3.49
C ALA A 262 -53.78 -12.08 4.44
N ILE A 263 -54.27 -10.91 4.86
CA ILE A 263 -53.54 -10.00 5.76
C ILE A 263 -54.13 -9.97 7.18
N SER A 264 -55.29 -10.58 7.40
CA SER A 264 -56.08 -10.48 8.65
C SER A 264 -55.42 -11.13 9.88
N ALA A 265 -54.55 -12.12 9.67
CA ALA A 265 -53.81 -12.79 10.75
C ALA A 265 -52.58 -11.99 11.22
N GLU A 266 -52.19 -10.94 10.48
CA GLU A 266 -51.07 -10.07 10.80
C GLU A 266 -51.54 -8.75 11.46
N ASN A 267 -50.59 -7.91 11.92
CA ASN A 267 -50.92 -6.58 12.42
C ASN A 267 -51.31 -5.65 11.25
N LEU A 268 -52.60 -5.36 11.09
CA LEU A 268 -53.12 -4.53 9.99
C LEU A 268 -52.53 -3.11 9.95
N ALA A 269 -52.09 -2.56 11.08
CA ALA A 269 -51.42 -1.26 11.10
C ALA A 269 -50.08 -1.28 10.33
N SER A 270 -49.45 -2.46 10.23
CA SER A 270 -48.20 -2.67 9.48
C SER A 270 -48.40 -3.01 7.99
N LYS A 271 -49.65 -3.16 7.53
CA LYS A 271 -50.02 -3.55 6.14
C LYS A 271 -50.62 -2.40 5.33
N ARG A 272 -50.18 -1.18 5.62
CA ARG A 272 -50.74 0.05 5.03
C ARG A 272 -50.55 0.10 3.51
N GLU A 273 -49.45 -0.44 2.98
CA GLU A 273 -49.19 -0.48 1.54
C GLU A 273 -50.14 -1.43 0.81
N GLU A 274 -50.39 -2.63 1.35
CA GLU A 274 -51.33 -3.59 0.78
C GLU A 274 -52.77 -3.06 0.82
N ILE A 275 -53.14 -2.38 1.91
CA ILE A 275 -54.43 -1.72 2.07
C ILE A 275 -54.56 -0.54 1.10
N ALA A 276 -53.49 0.23 0.87
CA ALA A 276 -53.47 1.33 -0.08
C ALA A 276 -53.73 0.86 -1.53
N ALA A 277 -53.40 -0.39 -1.85
CA ALA A 277 -53.66 -1.00 -3.17
C ALA A 277 -55.14 -1.30 -3.44
N TYR A 278 -56.00 -1.35 -2.42
CA TYR A 278 -57.45 -1.51 -2.59
C TYR A 278 -58.11 -0.27 -3.22
N PRO A 279 -59.32 -0.40 -3.80
CA PRO A 279 -60.12 0.74 -4.26
C PRO A 279 -60.28 1.80 -3.18
N LEU A 280 -60.48 3.05 -3.62
CA LEU A 280 -60.65 4.20 -2.71
C LEU A 280 -61.91 4.09 -1.84
N ALA A 281 -63.01 3.61 -2.43
CA ALA A 281 -64.29 3.35 -1.80
C ALA A 281 -64.92 2.08 -2.38
N ARG A 282 -66.01 1.58 -1.79
CA ARG A 282 -66.73 0.40 -2.30
C ARG A 282 -67.32 0.68 -3.67
N ILE A 283 -67.17 -0.26 -4.61
CA ILE A 283 -67.61 -0.07 -6.00
C ILE A 283 -69.12 -0.24 -6.07
N THR A 284 -69.83 0.82 -6.47
CA THR A 284 -71.30 0.85 -6.52
C THR A 284 -71.87 0.83 -7.95
N GLY A 285 -71.03 0.97 -8.98
CA GLY A 285 -71.46 1.09 -10.38
C GLY A 285 -72.03 2.48 -10.74
N LYS A 286 -71.95 3.46 -9.83
CA LYS A 286 -72.37 4.84 -10.09
C LYS A 286 -71.19 5.70 -10.55
N SER A 287 -71.47 6.71 -11.37
CA SER A 287 -70.49 7.71 -11.84
C SER A 287 -70.21 8.82 -10.81
N GLU A 288 -70.33 8.52 -9.52
CA GLU A 288 -70.12 9.46 -8.41
C GLU A 288 -69.51 8.75 -7.19
N ILE A 289 -68.75 9.50 -6.39
CA ILE A 289 -68.29 9.07 -5.06
C ILE A 289 -69.18 9.76 -4.02
N ASP A 290 -69.91 8.98 -3.21
CA ASP A 290 -70.67 9.49 -2.07
C ASP A 290 -69.70 9.92 -0.95
N LEU A 291 -69.77 11.19 -0.54
CA LEU A 291 -68.88 11.77 0.48
C LEU A 291 -69.24 11.30 1.91
N SER A 292 -70.38 10.63 2.09
CA SER A 292 -70.77 9.99 3.35
C SER A 292 -70.30 8.53 3.47
N CYS A 293 -69.77 7.95 2.39
CA CYS A 293 -69.30 6.57 2.40
C CYS A 293 -67.95 6.40 3.11
N SER A 294 -67.65 5.18 3.55
CA SER A 294 -66.36 4.86 4.16
C SER A 294 -65.26 4.81 3.10
N ILE A 295 -64.26 5.68 3.25
CA ILE A 295 -63.06 5.72 2.41
C ILE A 295 -62.02 4.74 2.96
N ASN A 296 -61.21 4.19 2.06
CA ASN A 296 -60.06 3.36 2.38
C ASN A 296 -59.17 4.04 3.46
N PRO A 297 -58.89 3.37 4.58
CA PRO A 297 -58.18 3.97 5.72
C PRO A 297 -56.73 4.40 5.41
N ALA A 298 -56.11 3.85 4.35
CA ALA A 298 -54.79 4.30 3.90
C ALA A 298 -54.82 5.72 3.29
N TRP A 299 -55.96 6.11 2.72
CA TRP A 299 -56.18 7.35 1.97
C TRP A 299 -57.13 8.35 2.65
N ALA A 300 -57.75 7.95 3.76
CA ALA A 300 -58.81 8.72 4.42
C ALA A 300 -58.35 10.12 4.87
N ALA A 301 -57.12 10.26 5.36
CA ALA A 301 -56.60 11.55 5.83
C ALA A 301 -56.41 12.55 4.67
N GLN A 302 -55.83 12.09 3.55
CA GLN A 302 -55.64 12.89 2.35
C GLN A 302 -57.00 13.25 1.73
N PHE A 303 -57.93 12.29 1.70
CA PHE A 303 -59.26 12.53 1.12
C PHE A 303 -60.06 13.53 1.96
N GLU A 304 -59.95 13.47 3.28
CA GLU A 304 -60.57 14.44 4.19
C GLU A 304 -59.95 15.84 4.06
N LEU A 305 -58.65 15.94 3.81
CA LEU A 305 -58.01 17.23 3.52
C LEU A 305 -58.56 17.85 2.21
N VAL A 306 -58.71 17.04 1.16
CA VAL A 306 -59.32 17.51 -0.10
C VAL A 306 -60.78 17.89 0.11
N ARG A 307 -61.54 17.06 0.83
CA ARG A 307 -62.95 17.31 1.13
C ARG A 307 -63.16 18.60 1.91
N SER A 308 -62.43 18.79 3.00
CA SER A 308 -62.63 19.92 3.91
C SER A 308 -62.18 21.28 3.34
N VAL A 309 -61.32 21.28 2.32
CA VAL A 309 -60.73 22.51 1.76
C VAL A 309 -61.23 22.81 0.35
N ALA A 310 -61.41 21.80 -0.51
CA ALA A 310 -61.68 21.99 -1.94
C ALA A 310 -63.11 21.67 -2.37
N ILE A 311 -63.90 21.01 -1.52
CA ILE A 311 -65.29 20.61 -1.79
C ILE A 311 -66.24 21.40 -0.87
N ASP A 312 -67.35 21.89 -1.43
CA ASP A 312 -68.37 22.61 -0.67
C ASP A 312 -69.02 21.70 0.40
N ALA A 313 -69.22 22.25 1.61
CA ALA A 313 -69.72 21.48 2.76
C ALA A 313 -71.12 20.85 2.53
N ASP A 314 -71.94 21.44 1.66
CA ASP A 314 -73.31 20.99 1.38
C ASP A 314 -73.36 19.88 0.30
N LYS A 315 -72.24 19.57 -0.36
CA LYS A 315 -72.20 18.50 -1.36
C LYS A 315 -72.23 17.13 -0.70
N LYS A 316 -72.99 16.22 -1.33
CA LYS A 316 -73.15 14.83 -0.89
C LYS A 316 -72.35 13.84 -1.73
N SER A 317 -72.04 14.18 -2.98
CA SER A 317 -71.22 13.36 -3.86
C SER A 317 -70.28 14.23 -4.70
N ILE A 318 -69.24 13.61 -5.27
CA ILE A 318 -68.32 14.24 -6.22
C ILE A 318 -68.22 13.38 -7.49
N THR A 319 -68.23 14.03 -8.65
CA THR A 319 -68.03 13.36 -9.95
C THR A 319 -66.57 13.45 -10.41
N LEU A 320 -66.19 12.67 -11.43
CA LEU A 320 -64.84 12.72 -12.00
C LEU A 320 -64.52 14.09 -12.61
N ASP A 321 -65.50 14.73 -13.25
CA ASP A 321 -65.33 16.07 -13.83
C ASP A 321 -65.07 17.12 -12.76
N GLU A 322 -65.76 17.02 -11.62
CA GLU A 322 -65.55 17.90 -10.48
C GLU A 322 -64.20 17.67 -9.80
N TRP A 323 -63.74 16.42 -9.72
CA TRP A 323 -62.40 16.09 -9.25
C TRP A 323 -61.32 16.71 -10.17
N ASN A 324 -61.45 16.52 -11.48
CA ASN A 324 -60.53 17.12 -12.46
C ASN A 324 -60.57 18.66 -12.42
N ALA A 325 -61.73 19.26 -12.15
CA ALA A 325 -61.87 20.70 -11.98
C ALA A 325 -61.12 21.24 -10.74
N ILE A 326 -61.02 20.45 -9.66
CA ILE A 326 -60.16 20.78 -8.51
C ILE A 326 -58.69 20.77 -8.94
N GLY A 327 -58.25 19.72 -9.66
CA GLY A 327 -56.90 19.63 -10.23
C GLY A 327 -56.54 20.82 -11.12
N ALA A 328 -57.48 21.24 -11.97
CA ALA A 328 -57.30 22.37 -12.89
C ALA A 328 -57.00 23.70 -12.17
N LYS A 329 -57.54 23.92 -10.95
CA LYS A 329 -57.27 25.12 -10.14
C LYS A 329 -55.81 25.24 -9.70
N PHE A 330 -55.07 24.14 -9.63
CA PHE A 330 -53.65 24.15 -9.23
C PHE A 330 -52.70 24.48 -10.37
N THR A 331 -53.13 24.42 -11.63
CA THR A 331 -52.27 24.48 -12.82
C THR A 331 -51.34 25.69 -12.82
N ASP A 332 -51.91 26.89 -12.65
CA ASP A 332 -51.14 28.14 -12.70
C ASP A 332 -50.17 28.27 -11.52
N TYR A 333 -50.59 27.82 -10.33
CA TYR A 333 -49.76 27.88 -9.12
C TYR A 333 -48.60 26.88 -9.16
N VAL A 334 -48.85 25.65 -9.65
CA VAL A 334 -47.82 24.63 -9.86
C VAL A 334 -46.84 25.06 -10.95
N ALA A 335 -47.33 25.66 -12.04
CA ALA A 335 -46.49 26.21 -13.09
C ALA A 335 -45.59 27.35 -12.55
N TRP A 336 -46.15 28.27 -11.77
CA TRP A 336 -45.38 29.33 -11.11
C TRP A 336 -44.31 28.78 -10.15
N LYS A 337 -44.66 27.81 -9.28
CA LYS A 337 -43.68 27.15 -8.40
C LYS A 337 -42.58 26.42 -9.17
N GLY A 338 -42.94 25.73 -10.26
CA GLY A 338 -41.98 25.04 -11.14
C GLY A 338 -41.05 26.00 -11.89
N ALA A 339 -41.49 27.24 -12.13
CA ALA A 339 -40.69 28.30 -12.74
C ALA A 339 -39.79 29.07 -11.75
N LYS A 340 -39.64 28.59 -10.51
CA LYS A 340 -38.77 29.22 -9.51
C LYS A 340 -37.32 29.29 -9.99
N ALA A 341 -36.81 30.50 -10.15
CA ALA A 341 -35.44 30.80 -10.53
C ALA A 341 -34.75 31.66 -9.45
N GLY A 342 -33.43 31.58 -9.33
CA GLY A 342 -32.67 32.36 -8.34
C GLY A 342 -32.73 31.82 -6.90
N ALA A 343 -33.04 30.54 -6.68
CA ALA A 343 -33.13 29.95 -5.33
C ALA A 343 -31.83 30.07 -4.49
N ALA A 344 -30.68 30.27 -5.13
CA ALA A 344 -29.39 30.48 -4.46
C ALA A 344 -29.36 31.73 -3.55
N VAL A 345 -30.13 32.77 -3.87
CA VAL A 345 -30.17 34.03 -3.09
C VAL A 345 -31.38 34.12 -2.14
N GLU A 346 -32.25 33.11 -2.12
CA GLU A 346 -33.48 33.11 -1.32
C GLU A 346 -33.23 33.35 0.19
N SER A 347 -32.10 32.87 0.70
CA SER A 347 -31.68 33.02 2.10
C SER A 347 -31.44 34.48 2.53
N LEU A 348 -31.22 35.40 1.59
CA LEU A 348 -31.04 36.83 1.88
C LEU A 348 -32.36 37.54 2.22
N GLY A 349 -33.49 36.98 1.78
CA GLY A 349 -34.81 37.61 1.93
C GLY A 349 -35.10 38.66 0.85
N LEU A 350 -36.39 38.85 0.55
CA LEU A 350 -36.86 39.64 -0.59
C LEU A 350 -36.53 41.14 -0.48
N ASP A 351 -36.58 41.71 0.73
CA ASP A 351 -36.25 43.12 0.96
C ASP A 351 -34.76 43.39 0.68
N ALA A 352 -33.87 42.54 1.20
CA ALA A 352 -32.43 42.66 0.96
C ALA A 352 -32.07 42.46 -0.53
N ILE A 353 -32.74 41.53 -1.22
CA ILE A 353 -32.56 41.32 -2.66
C ILE A 353 -32.92 42.58 -3.45
N LYS A 354 -34.05 43.23 -3.12
CA LYS A 354 -34.47 44.48 -3.75
C LYS A 354 -33.48 45.61 -3.46
N ASP A 355 -32.96 45.68 -2.24
CA ASP A 355 -31.94 46.68 -1.87
C ASP A 355 -30.64 46.49 -2.66
N PHE A 356 -30.16 45.26 -2.83
CA PHE A 356 -28.96 44.99 -3.65
C PHE A 356 -29.15 45.33 -5.13
N ILE A 357 -30.36 45.09 -5.68
CA ILE A 357 -30.69 45.51 -7.05
C ILE A 357 -30.75 47.04 -7.14
N ALA A 358 -31.34 47.72 -6.16
CA ALA A 358 -31.47 49.17 -6.15
C ALA A 358 -30.11 49.90 -6.02
N GLN A 359 -29.14 49.30 -5.32
CA GLN A 359 -27.78 49.82 -5.19
C GLN A 359 -26.95 49.70 -6.48
N ASP A 360 -27.31 48.78 -7.39
CA ASP A 360 -26.70 48.53 -8.71
C ASP A 360 -25.16 48.56 -8.75
N LYS A 361 -24.52 47.87 -7.80
CA LYS A 361 -23.05 47.83 -7.68
C LYS A 361 -22.36 46.86 -8.64
N LYS A 362 -23.09 46.21 -9.55
CA LYS A 362 -22.55 45.20 -10.47
C LYS A 362 -21.38 45.74 -11.30
N ALA A 363 -21.54 46.91 -11.91
CA ALA A 363 -20.51 47.51 -12.76
C ALA A 363 -19.25 47.89 -11.98
N ALA A 364 -19.43 48.45 -10.77
CA ALA A 364 -18.33 48.84 -9.91
C ALA A 364 -17.51 47.62 -9.42
N LEU A 365 -18.19 46.53 -9.04
CA LEU A 365 -17.52 45.29 -8.66
C LEU A 365 -16.74 44.66 -9.83
N LEU A 366 -17.31 44.65 -11.04
CA LEU A 366 -16.60 44.18 -12.24
C LEU A 366 -15.40 45.08 -12.59
N GLU A 367 -15.48 46.39 -12.33
CA GLU A 367 -14.34 47.30 -12.49
C GLU A 367 -13.23 47.01 -11.48
N LEU A 368 -13.57 46.67 -10.23
CA LEU A 368 -12.58 46.23 -9.24
C LEU A 368 -11.91 44.92 -9.68
N VAL A 369 -12.66 43.95 -10.21
CA VAL A 369 -12.10 42.71 -10.78
C VAL A 369 -11.15 43.03 -11.94
N ALA A 370 -11.51 43.97 -12.82
CA ALA A 370 -10.65 44.38 -13.93
C ALA A 370 -9.37 45.10 -13.46
N LYS A 371 -9.47 45.94 -12.41
CA LYS A 371 -8.32 46.60 -11.78
C LYS A 371 -7.40 45.59 -11.11
N ASP A 372 -7.96 44.57 -10.47
CA ASP A 372 -7.18 43.48 -9.91
C ASP A 372 -6.45 42.71 -11.01
N ALA A 373 -7.19 42.21 -12.02
CA ALA A 373 -6.62 41.45 -13.12
C ALA A 373 -5.55 42.21 -13.92
N ALA A 374 -5.55 43.55 -13.90
CA ALA A 374 -4.50 44.37 -14.51
C ALA A 374 -3.12 44.21 -13.82
N LEU A 375 -3.08 43.83 -12.54
CA LEU A 375 -1.85 43.55 -11.79
C LEU A 375 -1.35 42.11 -11.92
N LYS A 376 -1.99 41.31 -12.77
CA LYS A 376 -1.62 39.91 -13.00
C LYS A 376 -0.13 39.72 -13.32
N GLU A 377 0.42 40.58 -14.16
CA GLU A 377 1.85 40.51 -14.54
C GLU A 377 2.78 40.75 -13.34
N GLU A 378 2.44 41.70 -12.45
CA GLU A 378 3.23 41.95 -11.23
C GLU A 378 3.21 40.76 -10.27
N ALA A 379 2.09 40.05 -10.19
CA ALA A 379 1.95 38.90 -9.32
C ALA A 379 2.58 37.62 -9.90
N GLU A 380 2.46 37.39 -11.21
CA GLU A 380 3.22 36.34 -11.91
C GLU A 380 4.74 36.53 -11.77
N ASN A 381 5.18 37.78 -11.78
CA ASN A 381 6.56 38.18 -11.53
C ASN A 381 7.03 37.83 -10.10
N ILE A 382 6.17 37.98 -9.08
CA ILE A 382 6.49 37.58 -7.70
C ILE A 382 6.57 36.06 -7.58
N GLU A 383 5.62 35.34 -8.19
CA GLU A 383 5.65 33.87 -8.25
C GLU A 383 6.91 33.35 -8.95
N MET A 384 7.37 34.05 -10.00
CA MET A 384 8.61 33.71 -10.69
C MET A 384 9.83 33.78 -9.75
N VAL A 385 9.90 34.78 -8.87
CA VAL A 385 10.98 34.91 -7.88
C VAL A 385 10.93 33.80 -6.85
N ASP A 386 9.74 33.49 -6.33
CA ASP A 386 9.55 32.39 -5.39
C ASP A 386 9.91 31.03 -6.01
N ARG A 387 9.43 30.78 -7.23
CA ARG A 387 9.80 29.62 -8.05
C ARG A 387 11.32 29.52 -8.22
N PHE A 388 11.96 30.62 -8.56
CA PHE A 388 13.41 30.66 -8.77
C PHE A 388 14.16 30.27 -7.49
N LEU A 389 13.80 30.86 -6.35
CA LEU A 389 14.48 30.60 -5.07
C LEU A 389 14.29 29.15 -4.58
N HIS A 390 13.09 28.60 -4.77
CA HIS A 390 12.80 27.21 -4.42
C HIS A 390 13.66 26.24 -5.26
N ILE A 391 13.70 26.47 -6.57
CA ILE A 391 14.53 25.68 -7.48
C ILE A 391 16.02 25.89 -7.17
N TYR A 392 16.47 27.11 -6.91
CA TYR A 392 17.86 27.43 -6.62
C TYR A 392 18.40 26.71 -5.38
N LYS A 393 17.60 26.62 -4.31
CA LYS A 393 17.95 25.86 -3.10
C LYS A 393 18.01 24.35 -3.35
N ASP A 394 17.00 23.79 -4.00
CA ASP A 394 16.74 22.35 -3.98
C ASP A 394 17.18 21.59 -5.25
N PHE A 395 17.40 22.27 -6.37
CA PHE A 395 17.63 21.60 -7.66
C PHE A 395 18.89 20.73 -7.67
N TYR A 396 20.01 21.20 -7.11
CA TYR A 396 21.21 20.37 -7.03
C TYR A 396 21.02 19.14 -6.15
N ARG A 397 20.27 19.28 -5.04
CA ARG A 397 19.89 18.15 -4.19
C ARG A 397 19.06 17.13 -4.96
N LEU A 398 18.11 17.57 -5.78
CA LEU A 398 17.38 16.70 -6.69
C LEU A 398 18.33 15.98 -7.67
N LEU A 399 19.25 16.70 -8.34
CA LEU A 399 20.19 16.11 -9.30
C LEU A 399 21.07 15.02 -8.67
N LYS A 400 21.55 15.24 -7.43
CA LYS A 400 22.33 14.25 -6.67
C LYS A 400 21.54 12.99 -6.32
N ASN A 401 20.21 13.04 -6.30
CA ASN A 401 19.34 11.91 -5.98
C ASN A 401 18.56 11.34 -7.18
N PHE A 402 18.54 12.06 -8.30
CA PHE A 402 17.81 11.65 -9.51
C PHE A 402 18.78 11.21 -10.61
N VAL A 403 19.74 12.05 -10.97
CA VAL A 403 20.68 11.77 -12.06
C VAL A 403 21.78 10.81 -11.60
N THR A 404 22.35 11.06 -10.42
CA THR A 404 23.58 10.37 -9.97
C THR A 404 23.36 9.40 -8.80
N LEU A 405 22.37 9.63 -7.91
CA LEU A 405 22.21 8.95 -6.62
C LEU A 405 23.47 9.00 -5.73
N VAL A 406 24.30 10.04 -5.85
CA VAL A 406 25.53 10.17 -5.04
C VAL A 406 25.21 10.26 -3.56
N ASP A 407 24.16 10.98 -3.16
CA ASP A 407 23.76 11.11 -1.75
C ASP A 407 23.44 9.75 -1.12
N PHE A 408 22.88 8.81 -1.89
CA PHE A 408 22.63 7.45 -1.40
C PHE A 408 23.92 6.68 -1.08
N TYR A 409 24.99 6.89 -1.85
CA TYR A 409 26.25 6.18 -1.67
C TYR A 409 27.28 6.97 -0.85
N ASP A 410 26.90 8.12 -0.29
CA ASP A 410 27.78 8.90 0.57
C ASP A 410 28.14 8.10 1.84
N LYS A 411 29.45 7.90 2.05
CA LYS A 411 29.97 7.14 3.20
C LYS A 411 30.00 7.99 4.46
N ASP A 412 30.16 9.31 4.30
CA ASP A 412 30.33 10.24 5.40
C ASP A 412 28.98 10.63 6.03
N LYS A 413 27.87 10.16 5.42
CA LYS A 413 26.49 10.34 5.90
C LYS A 413 26.14 11.81 6.13
N SER A 414 26.74 12.69 5.33
CA SER A 414 26.59 14.15 5.48
C SER A 414 25.18 14.61 5.09
N THR A 415 24.53 13.87 4.19
CA THR A 415 23.21 14.19 3.66
C THR A 415 22.33 12.96 3.60
N VAL A 416 21.03 13.13 3.91
CA VAL A 416 20.05 12.05 3.81
C VAL A 416 19.46 12.03 2.39
N PRO A 417 19.47 10.88 1.69
CA PRO A 417 18.88 10.75 0.37
C PRO A 417 17.39 11.08 0.38
N ILE A 418 16.88 11.70 -0.68
CA ILE A 418 15.50 12.24 -0.67
C ILE A 418 14.40 11.18 -0.55
N PHE A 419 14.69 9.90 -0.76
CA PHE A 419 13.72 8.81 -0.60
C PHE A 419 13.86 8.06 0.74
N GLN A 420 14.84 8.42 1.59
CA GLN A 420 15.02 7.82 2.90
C GLN A 420 14.34 8.66 3.97
N SER A 421 13.31 8.10 4.60
CA SER A 421 12.41 8.87 5.47
C SER A 421 12.74 8.86 6.96
N GLY A 422 13.76 8.11 7.40
CA GLY A 422 14.09 7.98 8.81
C GLY A 422 14.89 6.73 9.18
N THR A 423 14.91 6.38 10.46
CA THR A 423 15.62 5.24 11.05
C THR A 423 14.70 4.39 11.93
N LEU A 424 14.70 3.08 11.73
CA LEU A 424 13.97 2.11 12.56
C LEU A 424 14.91 1.47 13.58
N LEU A 425 14.58 1.61 14.87
CA LEU A 425 15.23 0.91 15.97
C LEU A 425 14.47 -0.37 16.31
N ILE A 426 15.12 -1.52 16.13
CA ILE A 426 14.53 -2.82 16.44
C ILE A 426 15.61 -3.87 16.70
N ASP A 427 15.39 -4.74 17.69
CA ASP A 427 16.26 -5.90 17.97
C ASP A 427 17.75 -5.53 18.16
N GLN A 428 18.00 -4.43 18.88
CA GLN A 428 19.33 -3.82 19.09
C GLN A 428 20.00 -3.28 17.83
N ARG A 429 19.24 -2.91 16.80
CA ARG A 429 19.78 -2.39 15.53
C ARG A 429 19.16 -1.06 15.18
N ALA A 430 19.93 -0.23 14.50
CA ALA A 430 19.42 0.94 13.81
C ALA A 430 19.43 0.68 12.30
N CYS A 431 18.24 0.48 11.72
CA CYS A 431 18.05 0.32 10.29
C CYS A 431 17.86 1.70 9.68
N ARG A 432 18.89 2.23 9.01
CA ARG A 432 18.91 3.60 8.46
C ARG A 432 18.26 3.70 7.09
N PHE A 433 18.19 2.59 6.36
CA PHE A 433 17.40 2.55 5.14
C PHE A 433 15.94 2.31 5.51
N CYS A 434 15.19 3.39 5.68
CA CYS A 434 13.73 3.37 5.74
C CYS A 434 13.13 4.24 4.65
N MET A 435 12.03 3.82 4.04
CA MET A 435 11.27 4.65 3.09
C MET A 435 9.78 4.55 3.39
N LYS A 436 9.05 5.65 3.13
CA LYS A 436 7.59 5.67 3.17
C LYS A 436 7.05 4.75 2.07
N VAL A 437 6.00 3.99 2.35
CA VAL A 437 5.37 3.08 1.39
C VAL A 437 4.05 3.70 0.94
N ALA A 438 4.00 4.14 -0.32
CA ALA A 438 2.79 4.71 -0.89
C ALA A 438 1.75 3.62 -1.25
N ASP A 439 2.23 2.48 -1.78
CA ASP A 439 1.36 1.39 -2.27
C ASP A 439 1.90 0.02 -1.83
N MET A 440 1.26 -0.56 -0.82
CA MET A 440 1.61 -1.90 -0.33
C MET A 440 1.41 -3.01 -1.38
N GLY A 441 0.46 -2.86 -2.30
CA GLY A 441 0.20 -3.82 -3.36
C GLY A 441 1.37 -3.94 -4.33
N LYS A 442 1.89 -2.81 -4.80
CA LYS A 442 3.09 -2.77 -5.67
C LYS A 442 4.33 -3.27 -4.94
N HIS A 443 4.50 -2.90 -3.68
CA HIS A 443 5.59 -3.40 -2.85
C HIS A 443 5.53 -4.92 -2.67
N ASN A 444 4.34 -5.49 -2.49
CA ASN A 444 4.16 -6.93 -2.39
C ASN A 444 4.60 -7.70 -3.65
N ALA A 445 4.38 -7.11 -4.83
CA ALA A 445 4.77 -7.72 -6.11
C ALA A 445 6.28 -7.61 -6.39
N SER A 446 6.88 -6.46 -6.10
CA SER A 446 8.24 -6.14 -6.56
C SER A 446 9.34 -6.30 -5.51
N ALA A 447 9.04 -6.14 -4.22
CA ALA A 447 10.06 -6.04 -3.18
C ALA A 447 10.91 -7.31 -3.00
N ALA A 448 10.34 -8.50 -3.25
CA ALA A 448 11.08 -9.76 -3.18
C ALA A 448 12.27 -9.82 -4.16
N THR A 449 12.17 -9.13 -5.30
CA THR A 449 13.23 -9.08 -6.31
C THR A 449 14.42 -8.20 -5.91
N SER A 450 14.27 -7.36 -4.88
CA SER A 450 15.35 -6.52 -4.34
C SER A 450 16.51 -7.31 -3.75
N GLY A 451 16.28 -8.58 -3.36
CA GLY A 451 17.26 -9.44 -2.71
C GLY A 451 17.63 -9.01 -1.28
N MET A 452 16.94 -8.03 -0.71
CA MET A 452 17.16 -7.53 0.65
C MET A 452 16.20 -8.16 1.65
N TYR A 453 16.63 -8.24 2.91
CA TYR A 453 15.73 -8.57 4.02
C TYR A 453 14.97 -7.29 4.41
N LEU A 454 13.64 -7.32 4.33
CA LEU A 454 12.82 -6.12 4.49
C LEU A 454 11.78 -6.32 5.59
N LEU A 455 11.62 -5.28 6.42
CA LEU A 455 10.60 -5.17 7.45
C LEU A 455 9.62 -4.08 7.03
N TYR A 456 8.37 -4.45 6.79
CA TYR A 456 7.27 -3.51 6.63
C TYR A 456 6.65 -3.24 7.99
N CYS A 457 6.51 -1.97 8.34
CA CYS A 457 5.95 -1.54 9.60
C CYS A 457 4.84 -0.52 9.40
N ASP A 458 3.78 -0.65 10.20
CA ASP A 458 2.80 0.41 10.37
C ASP A 458 3.24 1.23 11.59
N CYS A 459 3.41 2.54 11.38
CA CYS A 459 3.88 3.49 12.37
C CYS A 459 2.74 4.41 12.78
N THR A 460 2.52 4.53 14.09
CA THR A 460 1.52 5.43 14.67
C THR A 460 2.16 6.33 15.70
N THR A 461 1.68 7.56 15.83
CA THR A 461 2.11 8.47 16.88
C THR A 461 0.90 9.25 17.42
N LYS A 462 1.02 9.78 18.63
CA LYS A 462 -0.03 10.63 19.24
C LYS A 462 0.08 12.09 18.81
N SER A 463 1.24 12.51 18.29
CA SER A 463 1.54 13.89 17.92
C SER A 463 0.93 14.30 16.56
N VAL A 464 0.77 13.35 15.64
CA VAL A 464 0.27 13.57 14.29
C VAL A 464 -0.85 12.57 13.99
N PRO A 465 -2.04 13.02 13.58
CA PRO A 465 -3.13 12.12 13.21
C PRO A 465 -2.78 11.37 11.92
N GLY A 466 -2.80 10.04 11.97
CA GLY A 466 -2.59 9.18 10.79
C GLY A 466 -1.73 7.95 11.07
N THR A 467 -1.63 7.08 10.08
CA THR A 467 -0.73 5.91 10.10
C THR A 467 0.26 6.04 8.97
N LEU A 468 1.55 6.01 9.31
CA LEU A 468 2.64 6.04 8.34
C LEU A 468 3.08 4.61 8.06
N LYS A 469 3.10 4.19 6.80
CA LYS A 469 3.63 2.88 6.40
C LYS A 469 5.06 3.03 5.94
N ILE A 470 5.96 2.22 6.48
CA ILE A 470 7.38 2.24 6.12
C ILE A 470 7.87 0.85 5.72
N VAL A 471 8.94 0.83 4.93
CA VAL A 471 9.77 -0.36 4.74
C VAL A 471 11.19 -0.05 5.16
N ALA A 472 11.73 -0.88 6.05
CA ALA A 472 13.11 -0.84 6.52
C ALA A 472 13.91 -2.01 5.96
N ALA A 473 15.15 -1.77 5.51
CA ALA A 473 16.04 -2.84 5.08
C ALA A 473 17.01 -3.23 6.20
N VAL A 474 17.09 -4.53 6.47
CA VAL A 474 18.08 -5.12 7.38
C VAL A 474 19.20 -5.71 6.55
N THR A 475 20.37 -5.07 6.58
CA THR A 475 21.50 -5.41 5.71
C THR A 475 22.63 -6.11 6.44
N VAL A 476 22.67 -6.04 7.77
CA VAL A 476 23.67 -6.66 8.67
C VAL A 476 23.01 -7.20 9.94
N GLY A 477 23.64 -8.23 10.55
CA GLY A 477 23.20 -8.87 11.78
C GLY A 477 22.71 -10.31 11.58
N ASP A 478 22.03 -10.87 12.58
CA ASP A 478 21.35 -12.17 12.51
C ASP A 478 19.90 -11.99 12.00
N VAL A 479 19.28 -12.99 11.41
CA VAL A 479 17.82 -13.03 11.32
C VAL A 479 17.32 -13.38 12.73
N GLY A 480 17.14 -12.37 13.58
CA GLY A 480 16.64 -12.53 14.95
C GLY A 480 15.21 -13.06 14.97
N GLU A 481 14.54 -12.97 16.12
CA GLU A 481 13.10 -13.27 16.25
C GLU A 481 12.25 -12.14 15.65
N PHE A 482 12.45 -11.83 14.36
CA PHE A 482 11.55 -10.94 13.64
C PHE A 482 10.26 -11.71 13.33
N ILE A 483 9.20 -11.33 14.01
CA ILE A 483 7.85 -11.86 13.81
C ILE A 483 6.90 -10.71 13.50
N VAL A 484 5.89 -10.99 12.69
CA VAL A 484 4.78 -10.04 12.48
C VAL A 484 4.13 -9.76 13.84
N GLY A 485 3.88 -8.48 14.13
CA GLY A 485 3.39 -7.99 15.42
C GLY A 485 4.49 -7.58 16.41
N LYS A 486 5.78 -7.75 16.09
CA LYS A 486 6.86 -7.22 16.95
C LYS A 486 6.91 -5.71 16.87
N ASN A 487 7.06 -5.07 18.03
CA ASN A 487 7.16 -3.62 18.15
C ASN A 487 8.62 -3.16 17.96
N GLY A 488 8.76 -1.98 17.40
CA GLY A 488 9.99 -1.20 17.29
C GLY A 488 9.68 0.29 17.43
N VAL A 489 10.72 1.13 17.35
CA VAL A 489 10.56 2.58 17.40
C VAL A 489 11.13 3.15 16.11
N TYR A 490 10.34 3.96 15.41
CA TYR A 490 10.75 4.64 14.19
C TYR A 490 10.94 6.13 14.47
N TYR A 491 12.08 6.65 14.02
CA TYR A 491 12.40 8.07 14.05
C TYR A 491 12.35 8.58 12.62
N ASP A 492 11.54 9.60 12.34
CA ASP A 492 11.63 10.30 11.06
C ASP A 492 12.86 11.22 11.00
N ASN A 493 13.11 11.83 9.83
CA ASN A 493 14.24 12.76 9.67
C ASN A 493 14.07 14.07 10.46
N ALA A 494 12.84 14.40 10.90
CA ALA A 494 12.57 15.54 11.78
C ALA A 494 12.81 15.20 13.26
N GLY A 495 13.07 13.93 13.59
CA GLY A 495 13.30 13.44 14.94
C GLY A 495 12.02 13.11 15.72
N VAL A 496 10.86 13.07 15.06
CA VAL A 496 9.60 12.67 15.71
C VAL A 496 9.60 11.15 15.91
N GLU A 497 9.16 10.74 17.10
CA GLU A 497 9.07 9.33 17.49
C GLU A 497 7.73 8.72 17.07
N TRP A 498 7.80 7.52 16.51
CA TRP A 498 6.66 6.73 16.09
C TRP A 498 6.75 5.31 16.65
N ASP A 499 5.63 4.82 17.17
CA ASP A 499 5.47 3.42 17.54
C ASP A 499 5.32 2.59 16.26
N ALA A 500 6.28 1.69 15.99
CA ALA A 500 6.31 0.89 14.77
C ALA A 500 5.94 -0.56 15.09
N VAL A 501 5.03 -1.16 14.32
CA VAL A 501 4.66 -2.57 14.44
C VAL A 501 4.93 -3.29 13.12
N ILE A 502 5.69 -4.39 13.15
CA ILE A 502 5.97 -5.17 11.95
C ILE A 502 4.67 -5.79 11.42
N THR A 503 4.30 -5.46 10.19
CA THR A 503 3.13 -6.04 9.51
C THR A 503 3.50 -7.11 8.51
N LYS A 504 4.68 -7.02 7.89
CA LYS A 504 5.16 -8.01 6.92
C LYS A 504 6.67 -8.10 6.89
N ILE A 505 7.17 -9.30 6.62
CA ILE A 505 8.60 -9.59 6.48
C ILE A 505 8.86 -10.19 5.09
N VAL A 506 9.89 -9.68 4.42
CA VAL A 506 10.45 -10.30 3.21
C VAL A 506 11.77 -10.96 3.58
N ASP A 507 11.78 -12.28 3.59
CA ASP A 507 12.94 -13.06 4.02
C ASP A 507 13.95 -13.24 2.87
N ASN A 508 15.15 -12.71 3.07
CA ASN A 508 16.31 -12.86 2.20
C ASN A 508 17.59 -12.94 3.05
N PRO A 509 18.64 -13.63 2.59
CA PRO A 509 19.85 -13.80 3.39
C PRO A 509 20.54 -12.46 3.69
N ILE A 510 20.91 -12.25 4.96
CA ILE A 510 21.60 -11.05 5.45
C ILE A 510 23.13 -11.22 5.41
N SER A 511 23.64 -12.44 5.67
CA SER A 511 25.07 -12.76 5.57
C SER A 511 25.35 -14.17 5.07
N VAL A 512 26.56 -14.41 4.55
CA VAL A 512 26.99 -15.74 4.09
C VAL A 512 27.21 -16.69 5.29
N ALA A 513 27.76 -16.18 6.38
CA ALA A 513 27.99 -16.96 7.61
C ALA A 513 26.68 -17.46 8.24
N GLN A 514 25.61 -16.66 8.15
CA GLN A 514 24.27 -17.09 8.53
C GLN A 514 23.77 -18.27 7.67
N ALA A 515 23.97 -18.18 6.36
CA ALA A 515 23.48 -19.17 5.42
C ALA A 515 24.10 -20.55 5.63
N PHE A 516 25.33 -20.59 6.16
CA PHE A 516 26.01 -21.84 6.53
C PHE A 516 25.20 -22.68 7.53
N TRP A 517 24.61 -22.05 8.55
CA TRP A 517 23.83 -22.74 9.59
C TRP A 517 22.35 -22.95 9.23
N SER A 518 21.88 -22.30 8.15
CA SER A 518 20.47 -22.32 7.77
C SER A 518 19.87 -23.72 7.50
N PRO A 519 20.57 -24.68 6.85
CA PRO A 519 20.01 -26.02 6.62
C PRO A 519 19.81 -26.78 7.93
N TYR A 520 20.73 -26.62 8.89
CA TYR A 520 20.65 -27.26 10.20
C TYR A 520 19.54 -26.68 11.06
N ARG A 521 19.34 -25.35 11.06
CA ARG A 521 18.21 -24.71 11.74
C ARG A 521 16.89 -25.23 11.19
N ARG A 522 16.73 -25.30 9.86
CA ARG A 522 15.51 -25.85 9.22
C ARG A 522 15.27 -27.31 9.58
N MET A 523 16.32 -28.13 9.62
CA MET A 523 16.22 -29.53 10.04
C MET A 523 15.80 -29.62 11.52
N ALA A 524 16.36 -28.80 12.41
CA ALA A 524 15.96 -28.75 13.81
C ALA A 524 14.48 -28.35 13.97
N THR A 525 14.02 -27.31 13.28
CA THR A 525 12.60 -26.90 13.29
C THR A 525 11.69 -27.99 12.70
N ALA A 526 12.11 -28.69 11.65
CA ALA A 526 11.35 -29.80 11.09
C ALA A 526 11.25 -30.97 12.08
N VAL A 527 12.35 -31.30 12.78
CA VAL A 527 12.37 -32.32 13.84
C VAL A 527 11.49 -31.91 15.02
N GLU A 528 11.57 -30.66 15.45
CA GLU A 528 10.71 -30.10 16.50
C GLU A 528 9.23 -30.16 16.11
N ASN A 529 8.89 -29.76 14.88
CA ASN A 529 7.54 -29.86 14.35
C ASN A 529 7.06 -31.32 14.24
N LEU A 530 7.93 -32.26 13.88
CA LEU A 530 7.62 -33.69 13.86
C LEU A 530 7.40 -34.24 15.29
N ILE A 531 8.22 -33.82 16.26
CA ILE A 531 8.06 -34.18 17.67
C ILE A 531 6.76 -33.63 18.21
N ASN A 532 6.49 -32.34 18.01
CA ASN A 532 5.26 -31.65 18.44
C ASN A 532 4.03 -32.27 17.79
N LYS A 533 4.08 -32.59 16.49
CA LYS A 533 3.00 -33.31 15.78
C LYS A 533 2.82 -34.73 16.33
N SER A 534 3.90 -35.45 16.63
CA SER A 534 3.83 -36.78 17.24
C SER A 534 3.30 -36.76 18.68
N ALA A 535 3.57 -35.68 19.42
CA ALA A 535 3.05 -35.47 20.77
C ALA A 535 1.55 -35.16 20.72
N ALA A 536 1.12 -34.29 19.81
CA ALA A 536 -0.30 -34.01 19.55
C ALA A 536 -1.05 -35.26 19.07
N ASP A 537 -0.46 -36.08 18.19
CA ASP A 537 -1.06 -37.34 17.74
C ASP A 537 -1.12 -38.40 18.86
N LYS A 538 -0.16 -38.38 19.81
CA LYS A 538 -0.18 -39.24 21.00
C LYS A 538 -1.24 -38.78 22.00
N ASP A 539 -1.38 -37.49 22.25
CA ASP A 539 -2.45 -36.95 23.11
C ASP A 539 -3.83 -37.20 22.51
N ALA A 540 -4.00 -37.05 21.18
CA ALA A 540 -5.23 -37.40 20.48
C ALA A 540 -5.56 -38.91 20.60
N LYS A 541 -4.55 -39.78 20.49
CA LYS A 541 -4.72 -41.24 20.68
C LYS A 541 -4.96 -41.65 22.14
N MET A 542 -4.39 -40.93 23.11
CA MET A 542 -4.64 -41.17 24.54
C MET A 542 -6.03 -40.70 24.94
N MET A 543 -6.49 -39.54 24.44
CA MET A 543 -7.87 -39.08 24.61
C MET A 543 -8.86 -40.07 23.99
N ALA A 544 -8.60 -40.55 22.76
CA ALA A 544 -9.43 -41.59 22.13
C ALA A 544 -9.46 -42.90 22.93
N LYS A 545 -8.33 -43.35 23.49
CA LYS A 545 -8.29 -44.53 24.37
C LYS A 545 -9.05 -44.33 25.67
N ALA A 546 -8.96 -43.14 26.28
CA ALA A 546 -9.71 -42.79 27.48
C ALA A 546 -11.23 -42.77 27.22
N THR A 547 -11.67 -42.24 26.08
CA THR A 547 -13.08 -42.28 25.64
C THR A 547 -13.57 -43.72 25.39
N THR A 548 -12.69 -44.59 24.88
CA THR A 548 -13.04 -45.99 24.59
C THR A 548 -13.11 -46.85 25.86
N SER A 549 -12.25 -46.60 26.85
CA SER A 549 -12.23 -47.31 28.14
C SER A 549 -13.37 -46.90 29.09
N ILE A 550 -13.97 -45.72 28.89
CA ILE A 550 -15.15 -45.28 29.68
C ILE A 550 -16.45 -45.92 29.16
N ASN A 551 -16.50 -46.32 27.89
CA ASN A 551 -17.70 -46.85 27.24
C ASN A 551 -17.80 -48.39 27.18
N SER A 552 -16.98 -49.13 27.93
CA SER A 552 -17.04 -50.59 27.95
C SER A 552 -16.84 -51.19 29.34
N ALA A 553 -17.88 -51.09 30.18
CA ALA A 553 -18.15 -52.02 31.28
C ALA A 553 -19.05 -53.17 30.76
N PRO A 554 -18.84 -54.44 31.14
CA PRO A 554 -19.41 -55.59 30.45
C PRO A 554 -20.76 -56.05 31.02
N ALA A 555 -21.69 -56.47 30.16
CA ALA A 555 -22.82 -57.31 30.57
C ALA A 555 -23.26 -58.31 29.49
N ALA A 556 -23.23 -59.58 29.90
CA ALA A 556 -24.06 -60.73 29.53
C ALA A 556 -23.94 -61.38 28.13
N ALA A 557 -23.59 -62.67 28.19
CA ALA A 557 -23.67 -63.67 27.12
C ALA A 557 -25.01 -64.44 27.18
N ALA A 558 -25.49 -64.98 26.04
CA ALA A 558 -26.24 -66.25 25.93
C ALA A 558 -26.47 -66.69 24.45
N ALA A 559 -25.63 -67.63 23.97
CA ALA A 559 -25.89 -69.01 23.47
C ALA A 559 -27.17 -69.37 22.60
N PRO A 560 -27.31 -70.61 22.04
CA PRO A 560 -27.05 -70.97 20.63
C PRO A 560 -28.17 -71.81 19.93
N ALA A 561 -28.03 -72.16 18.64
CA ALA A 561 -28.33 -73.49 18.03
C ALA A 561 -28.18 -73.50 16.48
N GLY A 562 -27.66 -74.61 15.91
CA GLY A 562 -27.43 -74.87 14.46
C GLY A 562 -28.69 -75.34 13.70
N PRO A 563 -28.60 -76.00 12.52
CA PRO A 563 -27.63 -77.06 12.15
C PRO A 563 -26.99 -76.90 10.75
N ASP A 564 -26.05 -77.79 10.44
CA ASP A 564 -25.42 -77.98 9.12
C ASP A 564 -24.51 -76.85 8.62
N GLY A 565 -23.40 -76.70 9.34
CA GLY A 565 -22.31 -75.79 9.02
C GLY A 565 -21.63 -76.10 7.67
N LYS A 566 -22.03 -75.35 6.64
CA LYS A 566 -21.28 -74.72 5.52
C LYS A 566 -22.32 -74.26 4.48
N PRO A 567 -22.35 -72.99 3.99
CA PRO A 567 -21.29 -72.33 3.19
C PRO A 567 -21.16 -70.81 3.56
N VAL A 568 -20.27 -69.94 3.08
CA VAL A 568 -19.87 -69.46 1.72
C VAL A 568 -18.53 -68.69 1.86
N PRO A 569 -17.61 -68.70 0.88
CA PRO A 569 -16.36 -67.94 0.95
C PRO A 569 -16.54 -66.44 0.66
N ALA A 570 -15.98 -65.59 1.51
CA ALA A 570 -15.69 -64.18 1.23
C ALA A 570 -14.43 -64.07 0.34
N PRO A 571 -14.32 -63.06 -0.55
CA PRO A 571 -13.33 -63.02 -1.63
C PRO A 571 -11.89 -62.95 -1.11
N PRO A 572 -10.91 -63.47 -1.88
CA PRO A 572 -9.53 -63.58 -1.44
C PRO A 572 -8.88 -62.20 -1.27
N PHE A 573 -8.21 -62.04 -0.13
CA PHE A 573 -7.29 -60.95 0.14
C PHE A 573 -6.12 -61.04 -0.84
N ASP A 574 -5.99 -60.06 -1.73
CA ASP A 574 -5.06 -60.08 -2.85
C ASP A 574 -3.61 -59.81 -2.38
N ILE A 575 -2.90 -60.89 -2.06
CA ILE A 575 -1.49 -60.89 -1.62
C ILE A 575 -0.58 -60.27 -2.69
N ALA A 576 -0.93 -60.30 -3.98
CA ALA A 576 -0.09 -59.73 -5.04
C ALA A 576 -0.04 -58.19 -5.00
N LYS A 577 -1.16 -57.55 -4.64
CA LYS A 577 -1.26 -56.09 -4.52
C LYS A 577 -0.51 -55.54 -3.30
N PHE A 578 -0.42 -56.31 -2.22
CA PHE A 578 0.36 -55.96 -1.03
C PHE A 578 1.82 -56.40 -1.14
N ALA A 579 2.13 -57.53 -1.78
CA ALA A 579 3.49 -57.98 -2.01
C ALA A 579 4.27 -56.99 -2.90
N GLY A 580 3.65 -56.35 -3.90
CA GLY A 580 4.30 -55.30 -4.68
C GLY A 580 4.70 -54.07 -3.86
N ILE A 581 3.88 -53.67 -2.89
CA ILE A 581 4.15 -52.53 -1.99
C ILE A 581 5.17 -52.92 -0.91
N PHE A 582 5.08 -54.12 -0.32
CA PHE A 582 6.05 -54.62 0.65
C PHE A 582 7.40 -55.00 0.02
N ALA A 583 7.43 -55.45 -1.24
CA ALA A 583 8.66 -55.69 -1.99
C ALA A 583 9.32 -54.37 -2.41
N ALA A 584 8.55 -53.35 -2.82
CA ALA A 584 9.09 -52.03 -3.11
C ALA A 584 9.64 -51.33 -1.84
N ILE A 585 8.93 -51.42 -0.70
CA ILE A 585 9.40 -50.90 0.59
C ILE A 585 10.58 -51.75 1.12
N GLY A 586 10.52 -53.08 0.99
CA GLY A 586 11.57 -54.00 1.43
C GLY A 586 12.86 -53.89 0.61
N MET A 587 12.77 -53.67 -0.71
CA MET A 587 13.93 -53.39 -1.56
C MET A 587 14.47 -51.97 -1.36
N ALA A 588 13.62 -50.97 -1.11
CA ALA A 588 14.08 -49.63 -0.76
C ALA A 588 14.80 -49.61 0.59
N VAL A 589 14.25 -50.28 1.61
CA VAL A 589 14.90 -50.44 2.92
C VAL A 589 16.14 -51.34 2.84
N GLY A 590 16.13 -52.37 1.99
CA GLY A 590 17.28 -53.23 1.72
C GLY A 590 18.43 -52.50 1.01
N MET A 591 18.13 -51.64 0.03
CA MET A 591 19.12 -50.78 -0.64
C MET A 591 19.64 -49.66 0.27
N ILE A 592 18.79 -49.10 1.14
CA ILE A 592 19.22 -48.18 2.19
C ILE A 592 20.09 -48.93 3.21
N GLY A 593 19.75 -50.18 3.54
CA GLY A 593 20.52 -51.05 4.44
C GLY A 593 21.90 -51.41 3.89
N THR A 594 22.01 -51.75 2.60
CA THR A 594 23.31 -52.02 1.95
C THR A 594 24.11 -50.74 1.71
N ALA A 595 23.47 -49.63 1.37
CA ALA A 595 24.12 -48.33 1.29
C ALA A 595 24.66 -47.89 2.68
N LEU A 596 23.85 -47.98 3.74
CA LEU A 596 24.29 -47.71 5.10
C LEU A 596 25.40 -48.67 5.53
N ALA A 597 25.29 -49.97 5.26
CA ALA A 597 26.35 -50.95 5.57
C ALA A 597 27.66 -50.65 4.83
N SER A 598 27.59 -50.23 3.56
CA SER A 598 28.78 -49.80 2.79
C SER A 598 29.38 -48.50 3.32
N ILE A 599 28.55 -47.55 3.77
CA ILE A 599 28.98 -46.31 4.43
C ILE A 599 29.64 -46.64 5.76
N PHE A 600 29.04 -47.51 6.59
CA PHE A 600 29.62 -47.93 7.87
C PHE A 600 30.94 -48.68 7.68
N LYS A 601 31.03 -49.62 6.73
CA LYS A 601 32.28 -50.34 6.40
C LYS A 601 33.37 -49.37 5.93
N GLY A 602 33.04 -48.44 5.03
CA GLY A 602 33.97 -47.39 4.61
C GLY A 602 34.34 -46.43 5.73
N LEU A 603 33.49 -46.23 6.74
CA LEU A 603 33.76 -45.41 7.92
C LEU A 603 34.71 -46.11 8.92
N PHE A 604 34.65 -47.44 9.02
CA PHE A 604 35.52 -48.24 9.89
C PHE A 604 36.95 -48.41 9.35
N ASP A 605 37.16 -48.31 8.03
CA ASP A 605 38.49 -48.37 7.39
C ASP A 605 39.25 -47.02 7.44
N LEU A 606 38.61 -45.93 7.90
CA LEU A 606 39.19 -44.59 7.92
C LEU A 606 39.97 -44.31 9.22
N THR A 607 41.17 -43.77 9.06
CA THR A 607 41.94 -43.22 10.19
C THR A 607 41.25 -41.99 10.78
N TRP A 608 41.47 -41.72 12.06
CA TRP A 608 40.72 -40.69 12.81
C TRP A 608 40.74 -39.28 12.18
N TRP A 609 41.84 -38.87 11.52
CA TRP A 609 41.90 -37.61 10.78
C TRP A 609 41.03 -37.62 9.51
N GLN A 610 40.92 -38.76 8.83
CA GLN A 610 40.06 -38.89 7.65
C GLN A 610 38.58 -38.81 8.04
N LEU A 611 38.19 -39.28 9.24
CA LEU A 611 36.85 -39.05 9.78
C LEU A 611 36.52 -37.56 9.98
N VAL A 612 37.50 -36.76 10.44
CA VAL A 612 37.35 -35.30 10.53
C VAL A 612 37.13 -34.69 9.14
N LEU A 613 37.89 -35.13 8.12
CA LEU A 613 37.73 -34.67 6.74
C LEU A 613 36.38 -35.06 6.14
N VAL A 614 35.89 -36.28 6.39
CA VAL A 614 34.55 -36.72 5.96
C VAL A 614 33.46 -35.87 6.61
N PHE A 615 33.60 -35.57 7.91
CA PHE A 615 32.65 -34.69 8.61
C PHE A 615 32.64 -33.27 8.02
N VAL A 616 33.82 -32.68 7.79
CA VAL A 616 33.93 -31.37 7.12
C VAL A 616 33.36 -31.41 5.70
N GLY A 617 33.61 -32.50 4.95
CA GLY A 617 33.08 -32.70 3.60
C GLY A 617 31.55 -32.74 3.56
N ILE A 618 30.92 -33.49 4.48
CA ILE A 618 29.45 -33.51 4.63
C ILE A 618 28.93 -32.13 5.02
N MET A 619 29.60 -31.45 5.94
CA MET A 619 29.23 -30.11 6.38
C MET A 619 29.26 -29.11 5.22
N LEU A 620 30.29 -29.16 4.37
CA LEU A 620 30.38 -28.35 3.16
C LEU A 620 29.39 -28.78 2.07
N LEU A 621 29.07 -30.07 1.93
CA LEU A 621 28.07 -30.54 0.97
C LEU A 621 26.67 -30.02 1.31
N ILE A 622 26.31 -30.01 2.60
CA ILE A 622 25.02 -29.51 3.09
C ILE A 622 24.97 -27.98 3.05
N SER A 623 26.01 -27.31 3.56
CA SER A 623 26.01 -25.84 3.72
C SER A 623 26.52 -25.07 2.51
N GLY A 624 27.36 -25.67 1.67
CA GLY A 624 27.99 -25.05 0.51
C GLY A 624 26.99 -24.45 -0.48
N PRO A 625 25.97 -25.21 -0.94
CA PRO A 625 24.94 -24.66 -1.83
C PRO A 625 24.19 -23.45 -1.22
N ALA A 626 23.88 -23.50 0.08
CA ALA A 626 23.21 -22.40 0.77
C ALA A 626 24.09 -21.14 0.85
N MET A 627 25.39 -21.30 1.12
CA MET A 627 26.35 -20.19 1.12
C MET A 627 26.51 -19.57 -0.27
N ILE A 628 26.61 -20.38 -1.32
CA ILE A 628 26.71 -19.90 -2.71
C ILE A 628 25.45 -19.12 -3.10
N MET A 629 24.27 -19.64 -2.77
CA MET A 629 22.99 -18.96 -3.00
C MET A 629 22.90 -17.63 -2.24
N ALA A 630 23.33 -17.61 -0.97
CA ALA A 630 23.36 -16.39 -0.17
C ALA A 630 24.35 -15.37 -0.73
N TRP A 631 25.54 -15.79 -1.14
CA TRP A 631 26.52 -14.92 -1.78
C TRP A 631 26.00 -14.33 -3.10
N MET A 632 25.35 -15.13 -3.95
CA MET A 632 24.72 -14.65 -5.18
C MET A 632 23.60 -13.64 -4.90
N LYS A 633 22.74 -13.91 -3.90
CA LYS A 633 21.67 -12.99 -3.51
C LYS A 633 22.22 -11.68 -2.93
N LEU A 634 23.22 -11.75 -2.06
CA LEU A 634 23.85 -10.57 -1.44
C LEU A 634 24.52 -9.67 -2.47
N LYS A 635 25.16 -10.23 -3.51
CA LYS A 635 25.73 -9.47 -4.62
C LYS A 635 24.69 -8.82 -5.54
N ARG A 636 23.45 -9.31 -5.51
CA ARG A 636 22.33 -8.82 -6.34
C ARG A 636 21.42 -7.85 -5.60
N ARG A 637 21.69 -7.50 -4.33
CA ARG A 637 20.90 -6.53 -3.57
C ARG A 637 20.78 -5.22 -4.35
N ASN A 638 19.55 -4.78 -4.60
CA ASN A 638 19.26 -3.60 -5.41
C ASN A 638 18.03 -2.86 -4.86
N ILE A 639 18.13 -1.54 -4.71
CA ILE A 639 17.00 -0.72 -4.23
C ILE A 639 15.98 -0.40 -5.32
N ALA A 640 16.33 -0.55 -6.60
CA ALA A 640 15.48 -0.19 -7.73
C ALA A 640 14.06 -0.77 -7.65
N PRO A 641 13.84 -2.06 -7.26
CA PRO A 641 12.49 -2.60 -7.13
C PRO A 641 11.63 -1.90 -6.07
N LEU A 642 12.24 -1.36 -5.01
CA LEU A 642 11.51 -0.63 -3.97
C LEU A 642 11.15 0.77 -4.44
N LEU A 643 12.09 1.48 -5.06
CA LEU A 643 11.82 2.79 -5.65
C LEU A 643 10.75 2.71 -6.74
N ASN A 644 10.82 1.68 -7.61
CA ASN A 644 9.82 1.45 -8.65
C ASN A 644 8.42 1.20 -8.06
N ALA A 645 8.34 0.51 -6.91
CA ALA A 645 7.06 0.30 -6.23
C ALA A 645 6.47 1.61 -5.65
N ASN A 646 7.32 2.56 -5.28
CA ASN A 646 6.97 3.93 -4.91
C ASN A 646 6.84 4.90 -6.10
N GLY A 647 6.70 4.40 -7.33
CA GLY A 647 6.41 5.23 -8.51
C GLY A 647 7.62 5.85 -9.20
N TRP A 648 8.84 5.48 -8.81
CA TRP A 648 10.05 5.88 -9.54
C TRP A 648 10.22 5.05 -10.82
N ALA A 649 10.94 5.59 -11.79
CA ALA A 649 11.43 4.85 -12.95
C ALA A 649 12.96 4.79 -12.90
N VAL A 650 13.50 3.79 -12.19
CA VAL A 650 14.94 3.60 -12.05
C VAL A 650 15.50 2.88 -13.28
N ASN A 651 16.46 3.51 -13.96
CA ASN A 651 17.08 3.02 -15.21
C ASN A 651 18.43 2.34 -14.98
N ALA A 652 19.25 2.83 -14.04
CA ALA A 652 20.54 2.21 -13.72
C ALA A 652 20.45 1.32 -12.47
N ALA A 653 21.23 0.23 -12.44
CA ALA A 653 21.30 -0.63 -11.26
C ALA A 653 21.83 0.15 -10.05
N SER A 654 21.11 0.06 -8.92
CA SER A 654 21.47 0.73 -7.67
C SER A 654 21.78 -0.29 -6.60
N LYS A 655 22.94 -0.93 -6.73
CA LYS A 655 23.31 -2.12 -5.94
C LYS A 655 23.83 -1.76 -4.56
N ILE A 656 23.45 -2.57 -3.57
CA ILE A 656 23.99 -2.50 -2.22
C ILE A 656 25.07 -3.57 -2.05
N SER A 657 26.33 -3.15 -2.11
CA SER A 657 27.47 -4.01 -1.79
C SER A 657 27.47 -4.39 -0.31
N ILE A 658 28.28 -5.37 0.08
CA ILE A 658 28.43 -5.75 1.50
C ILE A 658 28.95 -4.58 2.36
N PRO A 659 30.08 -3.91 2.02
CA PRO A 659 30.60 -2.82 2.86
C PRO A 659 29.66 -1.61 2.89
N PHE A 660 28.90 -1.36 1.83
CA PHE A 660 27.87 -0.32 1.86
C PHE A 660 26.65 -0.76 2.68
N GLY A 661 26.27 -2.04 2.64
CA GLY A 661 25.22 -2.58 3.51
C GLY A 661 25.53 -2.39 5.01
N GLU A 662 26.81 -2.45 5.41
CA GLU A 662 27.24 -2.17 6.79
C GLU A 662 26.98 -0.73 7.24
N THR A 663 26.83 0.22 6.31
CA THR A 663 26.50 1.61 6.67
C THR A 663 24.99 1.81 6.87
N LEU A 664 24.16 0.90 6.35
CA LEU A 664 22.69 0.98 6.37
C LEU A 664 22.05 0.29 7.58
N THR A 665 22.76 -0.63 8.25
CA THR A 665 22.31 -1.23 9.52
C THR A 665 23.43 -1.19 10.54
N GLU A 666 23.24 -0.43 11.61
CA GLU A 666 24.21 -0.29 12.68
C GLU A 666 23.89 -1.27 13.82
N LEU A 667 24.93 -1.98 14.27
CA LEU A 667 24.89 -2.88 15.43
C LEU A 667 25.42 -2.15 16.68
N PRO A 668 25.00 -2.57 17.88
CA PRO A 668 25.36 -1.89 19.12
C PRO A 668 26.85 -2.11 19.40
N LYS A 669 27.59 -1.02 19.66
CA LYS A 669 28.99 -1.06 20.06
C LYS A 669 29.08 -1.00 21.59
N TYR A 670 29.42 -2.12 22.21
CA TYR A 670 29.53 -2.20 23.67
C TYR A 670 30.93 -1.76 24.13
N PRO A 671 31.06 -0.74 25.01
CA PRO A 671 32.36 -0.21 25.42
C PRO A 671 33.11 -1.12 26.41
N LYS A 672 32.41 -1.82 27.31
CA LYS A 672 32.97 -2.80 28.27
C LYS A 672 31.93 -3.88 28.57
N MET A 673 32.22 -5.14 28.29
CA MET A 673 31.34 -6.27 28.63
C MET A 673 31.80 -6.95 29.94
N LYS A 674 30.93 -7.05 30.94
CA LYS A 674 31.10 -8.03 32.02
C LYS A 674 30.61 -9.38 31.49
N LEU A 675 31.53 -10.28 31.16
CA LEU A 675 31.28 -11.56 30.48
C LEU A 675 30.47 -12.59 31.30
N LYS A 676 30.22 -12.34 32.58
CA LYS A 676 29.55 -13.27 33.48
C LYS A 676 28.12 -12.79 33.74
N ASP A 677 27.18 -13.30 32.94
CA ASP A 677 25.76 -13.11 33.18
C ASP A 677 25.36 -13.84 34.48
N PRO A 678 24.83 -13.14 35.49
CA PRO A 678 24.44 -13.71 36.77
C PRO A 678 23.24 -14.67 36.68
N TYR A 679 22.45 -14.60 35.62
CA TYR A 679 21.26 -15.43 35.39
C TYR A 679 21.43 -16.43 34.24
N ALA A 680 22.61 -16.52 33.64
CA ALA A 680 22.89 -17.54 32.65
C ALA A 680 22.61 -18.91 33.26
N LYS A 681 21.73 -19.70 32.62
CA LYS A 681 21.43 -21.07 33.05
C LYS A 681 22.77 -21.76 33.29
N LYS A 682 22.99 -22.21 34.53
CA LYS A 682 24.21 -22.91 34.93
C LYS A 682 24.25 -24.18 34.08
N GLY A 683 24.91 -24.08 32.92
CA GLY A 683 25.01 -25.17 31.97
C GLY A 683 25.57 -26.39 32.69
N MET A 684 25.27 -27.58 32.18
CA MET A 684 25.77 -28.82 32.76
C MET A 684 27.28 -28.66 33.04
N PRO A 685 27.72 -28.75 34.32
CA PRO A 685 29.08 -28.40 34.69
C PRO A 685 30.05 -29.23 33.85
N ALA A 686 31.18 -28.65 33.46
CA ALA A 686 32.11 -29.26 32.51
C ALA A 686 32.43 -30.71 32.90
N TRP A 687 32.61 -31.00 34.19
CA TRP A 687 32.85 -32.36 34.69
C TRP A 687 31.73 -33.36 34.35
N LYS A 688 30.45 -32.96 34.36
CA LYS A 688 29.32 -33.83 33.95
C LYS A 688 29.33 -34.05 32.45
N LYS A 689 29.69 -33.03 31.65
CA LYS A 689 29.88 -33.18 30.19
C LYS A 689 31.06 -34.12 29.89
N TRP A 690 32.20 -33.96 30.56
CA TRP A 690 33.36 -34.81 30.45
C TRP A 690 33.10 -36.24 30.95
N PHE A 691 32.32 -36.38 32.02
CA PHE A 691 31.90 -37.69 32.54
C PHE A 691 30.98 -38.40 31.55
N ILE A 692 29.95 -37.73 31.02
CA ILE A 692 29.06 -38.32 30.00
C ILE A 692 29.85 -38.64 28.73
N ALA A 693 30.71 -37.73 28.26
CA ALA A 693 31.58 -37.97 27.11
C ALA A 693 32.53 -39.16 27.36
N GLY A 694 33.11 -39.25 28.56
CA GLY A 694 33.98 -40.35 28.97
C GLY A 694 33.25 -41.68 29.08
N VAL A 695 32.02 -41.69 29.59
CA VAL A 695 31.16 -42.89 29.65
C VAL A 695 30.77 -43.34 28.24
N VAL A 696 30.43 -42.41 27.34
CA VAL A 696 30.13 -42.72 25.94
C VAL A 696 31.38 -43.22 25.21
N LEU A 697 32.54 -42.59 25.39
CA LEU A 697 33.83 -43.05 24.85
C LEU A 697 34.22 -44.41 25.42
N GLY A 698 33.99 -44.66 26.71
CA GLY A 698 34.26 -45.94 27.35
C GLY A 698 33.36 -47.06 26.84
N MET A 699 32.06 -46.78 26.62
CA MET A 699 31.15 -47.73 25.99
C MET A 699 31.51 -48.00 24.52
N ALA A 700 31.87 -46.96 23.76
CA ALA A 700 32.33 -47.10 22.39
C ALA A 700 33.66 -47.89 22.31
N PHE A 701 34.61 -47.60 23.20
CA PHE A 701 35.87 -48.33 23.32
C PHE A 701 35.63 -49.78 23.73
N GLY A 702 34.74 -50.05 24.69
CA GLY A 702 34.36 -51.39 25.11
C GLY A 702 33.69 -52.19 23.99
N ALA A 703 32.81 -51.56 23.21
CA ALA A 703 32.19 -52.17 22.04
C ALA A 703 33.24 -52.51 20.97
N LEU A 704 34.16 -51.58 20.66
CA LEU A 704 35.25 -51.80 19.72
C LEU A 704 36.23 -52.90 20.21
N TRP A 705 36.52 -52.93 21.51
CA TRP A 705 37.35 -53.97 22.11
C TRP A 705 36.68 -55.35 22.01
N LEU A 706 35.38 -55.44 22.32
CA LEU A 706 34.61 -56.68 22.24
C LEU A 706 34.48 -57.17 20.79
N THR A 707 34.32 -56.28 19.81
CA THR A 707 34.29 -56.64 18.38
C THR A 707 35.67 -56.89 17.76
N ASN A 708 36.74 -56.92 18.56
CA ASN A 708 38.12 -57.14 18.14
C ASN A 708 38.68 -56.10 17.15
N THR A 709 38.05 -54.93 17.05
CA THR A 709 38.48 -53.85 16.16
C THR A 709 39.65 -53.05 16.72
N LEU A 710 40.00 -53.24 18.00
CA LEU A 710 41.18 -52.64 18.64
C LEU A 710 42.44 -53.54 18.59
N ALA A 711 42.41 -54.63 17.84
CA ALA A 711 43.55 -55.55 17.73
C ALA A 711 44.82 -54.88 17.13
N PHE A 712 44.65 -53.82 16.32
CA PHE A 712 45.75 -53.06 15.70
C PHE A 712 46.63 -52.28 16.70
N ILE A 713 46.15 -52.08 17.94
CA ILE A 713 46.91 -51.49 19.06
C ILE A 713 47.29 -52.52 20.13
N ASN A 714 47.37 -53.80 19.78
CA ASN A 714 47.67 -54.93 20.68
C ASN A 714 46.63 -55.19 21.79
N LEU A 715 45.41 -54.62 21.71
CA LEU A 715 44.29 -55.00 22.56
C LEU A 715 43.37 -56.01 21.83
N LYS A 716 43.63 -57.31 22.03
CA LYS A 716 42.77 -58.37 21.49
C LYS A 716 41.46 -58.48 22.26
N SER A 717 40.37 -58.78 21.56
CA SER A 717 39.06 -59.01 22.18
C SER A 717 39.14 -60.15 23.20
N PRO A 718 38.47 -60.02 24.35
CA PRO A 718 38.35 -61.08 25.34
C PRO A 718 37.34 -62.17 24.92
N LEU A 719 36.60 -61.99 23.81
CA LEU A 719 35.62 -62.97 23.35
C LEU A 719 36.31 -64.16 22.66
N PRO A 720 35.98 -65.41 23.06
CA PRO A 720 36.68 -66.62 22.59
C PRO A 720 36.47 -66.92 21.10
N CYS A 721 35.53 -66.27 20.42
CA CYS A 721 35.32 -66.40 18.99
C CYS A 721 36.45 -65.81 18.13
N TYR A 722 37.27 -64.91 18.67
CA TYR A 722 38.34 -64.22 17.92
C TYR A 722 39.77 -64.70 18.25
N ASN A 723 39.96 -65.59 19.23
CA ASN A 723 41.27 -66.07 19.69
C ASN A 723 41.44 -67.59 19.54
N LYS A 724 41.16 -68.15 18.35
CA LYS A 724 41.53 -69.55 18.04
C LYS A 724 42.88 -69.57 17.31
N PRO A 725 43.87 -70.38 17.74
CA PRO A 725 45.10 -70.58 16.97
C PRO A 725 44.79 -71.36 15.69
N VAL A 726 45.29 -70.85 14.56
CA VAL A 726 45.27 -71.53 13.26
C VAL A 726 46.26 -72.70 13.33
N VAL A 727 45.79 -73.92 13.09
CA VAL A 727 46.63 -75.11 12.95
C VAL A 727 46.88 -75.30 11.45
N GLU A 728 48.14 -75.29 11.05
CA GLU A 728 48.63 -75.54 9.68
C GLU A 728 48.41 -77.00 9.28
N GLU A 729 47.86 -77.24 8.10
CA GLU A 729 47.84 -78.56 7.45
C GLU A 729 48.88 -78.54 6.31
N VAL A 730 49.97 -79.29 6.52
CA VAL A 730 51.07 -79.48 5.56
C VAL A 730 50.64 -80.55 4.55
N VAL A 731 50.55 -80.20 3.28
CA VAL A 731 50.35 -81.15 2.17
C VAL A 731 51.72 -81.53 1.59
N GLU A 732 52.11 -82.79 1.77
CA GLU A 732 53.28 -83.41 1.13
C GLU A 732 53.03 -83.61 -0.38
N VAL A 733 54.02 -83.28 -1.21
CA VAL A 733 54.05 -83.61 -2.65
C VAL A 733 55.34 -84.42 -2.90
N PRO A 734 55.26 -85.63 -3.49
CA PRO A 734 56.46 -86.40 -3.80
C PRO A 734 57.11 -85.96 -5.12
N ALA A 735 58.42 -86.15 -5.18
CA ALA A 735 59.33 -85.69 -6.22
C ALA A 735 59.54 -86.69 -7.37
N GLU A 736 59.64 -86.16 -8.59
CA GLU A 736 60.32 -86.69 -9.79
C GLU A 736 60.31 -85.52 -10.82
N SER A 737 61.30 -85.19 -11.63
CA SER A 737 62.66 -85.66 -11.89
C SER A 737 63.38 -84.56 -12.70
N VAL A 738 64.70 -84.52 -12.60
CA VAL A 738 65.64 -83.52 -13.15
C VAL A 738 65.73 -83.55 -14.68
N ALA A 739 65.71 -82.39 -15.33
CA ALA A 739 66.46 -82.14 -16.57
C ALA A 739 66.80 -80.65 -16.67
N ALA A 740 68.09 -80.35 -16.56
CA ALA A 740 68.67 -79.05 -16.87
C ALA A 740 68.88 -78.94 -18.39
N ASP A 741 68.57 -77.80 -18.98
CA ASP A 741 69.40 -77.31 -20.07
C ASP A 741 69.47 -75.79 -20.13
N SER A 742 70.66 -75.35 -20.47
CA SER A 742 71.17 -73.99 -20.45
C SER A 742 71.01 -73.30 -21.81
N THR A 743 70.92 -71.96 -21.81
CA THR A 743 71.46 -70.95 -22.77
C THR A 743 70.49 -69.77 -22.98
N LEU A 744 70.85 -68.57 -22.52
CA LEU A 744 71.49 -67.49 -23.30
C LEU A 744 70.64 -66.99 -24.49
N GLN A 745 70.03 -65.79 -24.37
CA GLN A 745 70.41 -64.60 -25.16
C GLN A 745 69.39 -63.45 -25.11
N ALA A 746 69.97 -62.25 -24.98
CA ALA A 746 69.61 -60.98 -25.62
C ALA A 746 68.30 -60.25 -25.26
N LEU A 747 68.49 -59.19 -24.46
CA LEU A 747 67.79 -57.92 -24.61
C LEU A 747 67.97 -57.35 -26.03
N PRO A 748 67.05 -56.48 -26.49
CA PRO A 748 67.50 -55.12 -26.71
C PRO A 748 66.60 -54.06 -26.07
N VAL A 749 67.30 -53.01 -25.67
CA VAL A 749 66.85 -51.68 -25.24
C VAL A 749 66.30 -50.92 -26.46
N ALA A 750 65.22 -50.16 -26.30
CA ALA A 750 65.18 -48.71 -26.54
C ALA A 750 63.76 -48.11 -26.60
N ASP A 751 63.65 -47.00 -25.87
CA ASP A 751 62.89 -45.79 -26.17
C ASP A 751 61.45 -45.57 -25.67
N THR A 752 61.39 -45.03 -24.44
CA THR A 752 60.98 -43.66 -24.11
C THR A 752 59.98 -42.96 -25.06
N LEU A 753 58.78 -42.60 -24.55
CA LEU A 753 58.23 -41.23 -24.67
C LEU A 753 56.93 -41.01 -23.88
N VAL A 754 57.09 -40.24 -22.79
CA VAL A 754 56.28 -39.11 -22.32
C VAL A 754 54.80 -39.32 -21.96
N ILE A 755 54.61 -39.17 -20.66
CA ILE A 755 53.39 -39.02 -19.86
C ILE A 755 52.58 -37.79 -20.30
N LYS A 756 51.26 -37.95 -20.30
CA LYS A 756 50.29 -36.91 -19.94
C LYS A 756 49.53 -37.36 -18.71
#